data_AF-A0A8T2ARH3-F1
#
_entry.id   AF-A0A8T2ARH3-F1
#
_cell.length_a   1.000
_cell.length_b   1.000
_cell.length_c   1.000
_cell.angle_alpha   90.00
_cell.angle_beta   90.00
_cell.angle_gamma   90.00
#
_symmetry.space_group_name_H-M   'P 1'
#
loop_
_entity.id
_entity.type
_entity.pdbx_description
1 polymer ?
#
loop_
_entity_poly.entity_id
_entity_poly.type
_entity_poly.pdbx_seq_one_letter_code
_entity_poly.pdbx_strand_id
1 'polypeptide(L)'
;MASVAESSFPLLCQIKTQRRVVTSSTLRNSSLVRVSFPELPSGSLSFRCRSFVLGHRWKCVRRVEATGSDSSESASGGDEPEDALQATIEKSKKVLAMQRNLLQQIAERRKLVSSIKESKPNLDDGKDSSKEEYGSSVNANTDATKKETMDGDGNGTVSPSSYGKSSLNKEPEAKSLSPSTESLKNSKQSSASVISSSPVTSPEKPSDVAANGKPWSSVVASSLDPPYKPSSVMTSPEKTSPEKPSQSRAGAFWSDPLPSYLTKAPETSSMRTEEYVETREEKTPEVASSETNEPEKDEEKPPPLAGANVMNVILVAAECAPFSKTGGLGDVAGALPKALARRGHRVMVVVPRYAEYAEAKDLGVRKRYKVAGQDMEVMYFHAYIDGVDFVFIDSPVFRHLSNNIYGGNRLDILKRMVLFCKAAVEVPWYVPCGGVCYGDGNLAFIANDWHTALLPVYLKAYYRDHGIMKYTRSVLVIHNIAHQGRGPVDDFSYVDLPNHYLDSFKLYDPVGGEHFNIFAAGLKAADRVLTVSHGYSWEVKTLEGGWGLHNIINENDWKFRGIVNGIDTQEWNPKFDTYLHSDDYTNYSLENLHIGKPQCKAALQKELGLPVRPDVPLIGFIGRLDHQKGVDLIAEAVPWMMSQDVQLVMLGSGRPDLEEVLRQMEHQYRDKARGWVGFSVKTAHRITAGADILLMPSRFEPCGLNQLYAMNYGTIPVVHAVGGLRDTVQQFDPYSETGLGWTFDSAEAGKLIHALGNCLLTYREYKESWEGLQRRGMTQDLSWDNAAEKYEEVLVAAKYHW
;
A
#
# COMPACT_ATOMS: atom_id res chain seq x y z
N MET A 1 53.96 18.22 10.33
CA MET A 1 54.34 16.79 10.22
C MET A 1 53.00 16.03 10.22
N ALA A 2 52.54 15.38 9.15
CA ALA A 2 53.18 14.36 8.28
C ALA A 2 53.32 13.00 8.99
N SER A 3 53.18 11.82 8.35
CA SER A 3 52.60 11.39 7.05
C SER A 3 52.75 9.84 6.99
N VAL A 4 52.36 9.20 5.86
CA VAL A 4 52.56 7.76 5.52
C VAL A 4 51.65 6.79 6.31
N ALA A 5 50.77 5.92 5.76
CA ALA A 5 50.42 5.40 4.42
C ALA A 5 50.88 3.95 4.09
N GLU A 6 50.24 3.40 3.04
CA GLU A 6 50.37 2.04 2.47
C GLU A 6 49.71 0.86 3.25
N SER A 7 49.47 -0.29 2.59
CA SER A 7 48.34 -0.57 1.66
C SER A 7 48.29 -2.06 1.29
N SER A 8 47.11 -2.61 0.91
CA SER A 8 46.98 -3.86 0.12
C SER A 8 45.57 -4.04 -0.47
N PHE A 9 45.49 -4.70 -1.62
CA PHE A 9 44.26 -4.94 -2.42
C PHE A 9 43.71 -6.37 -2.26
N PRO A 10 42.44 -6.60 -2.60
CA PRO A 10 41.99 -7.78 -3.33
C PRO A 10 41.57 -7.43 -4.78
N LEU A 11 41.77 -8.36 -5.72
CA LEU A 11 41.47 -8.15 -7.15
C LEU A 11 39.97 -8.31 -7.46
N LEU A 12 39.43 -7.44 -8.33
CA LEU A 12 38.24 -7.74 -9.11
C LEU A 12 38.60 -8.58 -10.35
N CYS A 13 37.85 -9.65 -10.60
CA CYS A 13 37.87 -10.36 -11.89
C CYS A 13 36.53 -10.17 -12.61
N GLN A 14 36.50 -9.29 -13.63
CA GLN A 14 35.29 -9.05 -14.43
C GLN A 14 35.16 -10.05 -15.58
N ILE A 15 34.19 -10.97 -15.51
CA ILE A 15 33.82 -11.81 -16.64
C ILE A 15 32.92 -11.01 -17.60
N LYS A 16 33.47 -10.59 -18.74
CA LYS A 16 32.74 -9.90 -19.82
C LYS A 16 31.95 -10.91 -20.68
N THR A 17 30.68 -11.15 -20.37
CA THR A 17 29.77 -11.89 -21.29
C THR A 17 29.19 -10.97 -22.36
N GLN A 18 29.82 -10.92 -23.53
CA GLN A 18 29.21 -10.30 -24.73
C GLN A 18 28.07 -11.19 -25.27
N ARG A 19 26.81 -10.81 -25.05
CA ARG A 19 25.67 -11.41 -25.76
C ARG A 19 25.59 -10.89 -27.19
N ARG A 20 26.12 -11.66 -28.15
CA ARG A 20 25.82 -11.48 -29.58
C ARG A 20 24.43 -12.06 -29.90
N VAL A 21 23.59 -11.28 -30.56
CA VAL A 21 22.36 -11.77 -31.19
C VAL A 21 22.74 -12.52 -32.46
N VAL A 22 22.27 -13.76 -32.61
CA VAL A 22 22.32 -14.53 -33.86
C VAL A 22 21.00 -15.26 -34.05
N THR A 23 20.32 -15.00 -35.16
CA THR A 23 19.10 -15.69 -35.59
C THR A 23 19.45 -17.05 -36.20
N SER A 24 18.77 -18.13 -35.80
CA SER A 24 18.98 -19.47 -36.36
C SER A 24 17.86 -19.90 -37.30
N SER A 25 18.15 -19.98 -38.60
CA SER A 25 17.23 -20.53 -39.61
C SER A 25 17.90 -21.65 -40.42
N THR A 26 17.49 -22.90 -40.17
CA THR A 26 17.43 -24.02 -41.12
C THR A 26 18.74 -24.60 -41.69
N LEU A 27 18.72 -25.91 -42.02
CA LEU A 27 19.73 -26.70 -42.75
C LEU A 27 21.05 -27.00 -42.00
N ARG A 28 21.85 -28.00 -42.41
CA ARG A 28 21.64 -29.45 -42.67
C ARG A 28 23.03 -30.09 -42.90
N ASN A 29 23.19 -31.38 -42.58
CA ASN A 29 24.22 -32.30 -43.11
C ASN A 29 25.73 -32.00 -42.94
N SER A 30 26.36 -32.70 -41.97
CA SER A 30 27.54 -33.58 -42.12
C SER A 30 28.74 -33.22 -43.05
N SER A 31 29.97 -33.22 -42.51
CA SER A 31 30.98 -34.30 -42.75
C SER A 31 32.36 -34.10 -42.08
N LEU A 32 32.97 -35.22 -41.64
CA LEU A 32 34.41 -35.63 -41.61
C LEU A 32 35.54 -34.60 -41.29
N VAL A 33 36.34 -34.80 -40.20
CA VAL A 33 37.72 -35.44 -40.14
C VAL A 33 38.90 -34.43 -40.27
N ARG A 34 40.04 -34.45 -39.52
CA ARG A 34 40.64 -35.29 -38.43
C ARG A 34 42.01 -34.67 -37.97
N VAL A 35 42.69 -35.25 -36.95
CA VAL A 35 44.15 -35.15 -36.59
C VAL A 35 44.58 -33.96 -35.70
N SER A 36 45.42 -34.06 -34.62
CA SER A 36 45.74 -35.15 -33.64
C SER A 36 46.68 -34.71 -32.47
N PHE A 37 46.43 -35.18 -31.23
CA PHE A 37 47.37 -35.53 -30.11
C PHE A 37 48.38 -34.48 -29.56
N PRO A 38 49.08 -34.68 -28.40
CA PRO A 38 49.20 -35.85 -27.47
C PRO A 38 48.46 -35.65 -26.12
N GLU A 39 48.53 -36.47 -25.06
CA GLU A 39 48.59 -37.92 -24.76
C GLU A 39 48.73 -38.03 -23.21
N LEU A 40 47.83 -38.79 -22.55
CA LEU A 40 47.99 -39.80 -21.46
C LEU A 40 49.10 -39.67 -20.35
N PRO A 41 49.05 -40.43 -19.21
CA PRO A 41 48.24 -41.63 -18.88
C PRO A 41 47.50 -41.50 -17.51
N SER A 42 47.00 -42.57 -16.87
CA SER A 42 46.04 -43.63 -17.26
C SER A 42 45.58 -44.32 -15.96
N GLY A 43 44.45 -45.02 -15.95
CA GLY A 43 43.99 -45.74 -14.75
C GLY A 43 42.54 -46.22 -14.89
N SER A 44 42.33 -47.54 -14.84
CA SER A 44 41.04 -48.17 -15.16
C SER A 44 40.39 -48.85 -13.95
N LEU A 45 39.06 -48.82 -13.90
CA LEU A 45 38.20 -50.01 -13.92
C LEU A 45 36.71 -49.60 -13.87
N SER A 46 35.83 -50.51 -14.31
CA SER A 46 34.38 -50.28 -14.34
C SER A 46 33.66 -51.38 -13.57
N PHE A 47 32.48 -51.07 -13.03
CA PHE A 47 31.53 -52.10 -12.60
C PHE A 47 30.10 -51.77 -13.05
N ARG A 48 29.38 -52.81 -13.47
CA ARG A 48 27.95 -52.75 -13.81
C ARG A 48 27.12 -52.69 -12.53
N CYS A 49 26.10 -51.84 -12.51
CA CYS A 49 25.04 -51.97 -11.51
C CYS A 49 24.11 -53.17 -11.87
N ARG A 50 23.68 -53.90 -10.85
CA ARG A 50 22.59 -54.90 -10.92
C ARG A 50 21.62 -54.60 -9.79
N SER A 51 20.32 -54.64 -10.08
CA SER A 51 19.27 -54.43 -9.09
C SER A 51 19.31 -55.48 -7.98
N PHE A 52 19.04 -55.05 -6.75
CA PHE A 52 18.62 -55.94 -5.67
C PHE A 52 17.44 -55.32 -4.93
N VAL A 53 16.43 -56.15 -4.65
CA VAL A 53 15.31 -55.80 -3.75
C VAL A 53 15.56 -56.51 -2.44
N LEU A 54 15.56 -55.77 -1.34
CA LEU A 54 15.46 -56.27 0.03
C LEU A 54 15.02 -55.11 0.91
N GLY A 55 14.11 -55.37 1.84
CA GLY A 55 13.72 -54.41 2.85
C GLY A 55 13.32 -55.15 4.12
N HIS A 56 13.60 -54.58 5.29
CA HIS A 56 13.00 -55.01 6.54
C HIS A 56 13.02 -53.89 7.60
N ARG A 57 12.07 -54.02 8.54
CA ARG A 57 11.82 -53.16 9.69
C ARG A 57 13.09 -52.87 10.50
N TRP A 58 13.13 -51.68 11.11
CA TRP A 58 13.81 -51.47 12.40
C TRP A 58 12.83 -50.86 13.41
N LYS A 59 13.03 -51.20 14.70
CA LYS A 59 12.25 -50.70 15.84
C LYS A 59 13.10 -49.77 16.70
N CYS A 60 12.44 -48.86 17.42
CA CYS A 60 13.02 -47.98 18.43
C CYS A 60 13.80 -48.74 19.54
N VAL A 61 14.96 -48.18 19.93
CA VAL A 61 15.58 -48.33 21.26
C VAL A 61 16.05 -46.94 21.73
N ARG A 62 16.14 -46.71 23.05
CA ARG A 62 16.44 -45.44 23.70
C ARG A 62 17.93 -45.22 23.98
N ARG A 63 18.30 -43.94 24.13
CA ARG A 63 19.22 -43.33 25.14
C ARG A 63 20.15 -44.29 25.93
N VAL A 64 21.45 -44.03 25.83
CA VAL A 64 22.45 -44.30 26.87
C VAL A 64 23.30 -43.02 27.05
N GLU A 65 23.79 -42.77 28.25
CA GLU A 65 24.55 -41.57 28.64
C GLU A 65 26.07 -41.80 28.58
N ALA A 66 26.85 -40.72 28.69
CA ALA A 66 28.29 -40.75 28.52
C ALA A 66 29.04 -41.23 29.78
N THR A 67 30.12 -41.98 29.58
CA THR A 67 31.17 -42.25 30.57
C THR A 67 32.53 -42.02 29.91
N GLY A 68 33.32 -41.09 30.45
CA GLY A 68 34.69 -40.85 29.97
C GLY A 68 35.73 -41.66 30.74
N SER A 69 36.89 -41.89 30.11
CA SER A 69 38.10 -42.41 30.74
C SER A 69 39.32 -41.96 29.93
N ASP A 70 40.23 -41.20 30.54
CA ASP A 70 41.40 -40.64 29.86
C ASP A 70 42.51 -41.67 29.62
N SER A 71 43.30 -41.43 28.55
CA SER A 71 44.67 -41.94 28.44
C SER A 71 45.54 -40.97 27.63
N SER A 72 46.67 -40.61 28.23
CA SER A 72 47.82 -39.85 27.73
C SER A 72 48.35 -40.29 26.33
N GLU A 73 49.17 -39.53 25.59
CA GLU A 73 50.07 -38.45 26.03
C GLU A 73 50.41 -37.41 24.93
N SER A 74 51.11 -36.35 25.36
CA SER A 74 51.43 -35.07 24.70
C SER A 74 52.04 -35.03 23.29
N ALA A 75 51.68 -33.99 22.53
CA ALA A 75 52.60 -33.15 21.74
C ALA A 75 52.12 -31.68 21.77
N SER A 76 53.02 -30.70 21.83
CA SER A 76 52.73 -29.32 22.25
C SER A 76 52.69 -28.27 21.13
N GLY A 77 51.78 -27.27 21.23
CA GLY A 77 51.93 -25.99 20.52
C GLY A 77 50.66 -25.13 20.42
N GLY A 78 50.61 -24.00 21.14
CA GLY A 78 49.75 -22.84 20.82
C GLY A 78 48.59 -22.56 21.78
N ASP A 79 48.85 -21.79 22.85
CA ASP A 79 47.82 -21.30 23.78
C ASP A 79 47.15 -20.01 23.27
N GLU A 80 45.98 -20.12 22.63
CA GLU A 80 45.05 -18.99 22.39
C GLU A 80 43.53 -19.23 22.61
N PRO A 81 42.96 -20.46 22.72
CA PRO A 81 41.50 -20.61 22.72
C PRO A 81 40.80 -20.28 24.04
N GLU A 82 41.47 -20.43 25.20
CA GLU A 82 40.80 -20.29 26.51
C GLU A 82 40.47 -18.84 26.88
N ASP A 83 41.38 -17.89 26.64
CA ASP A 83 41.14 -16.47 26.94
C ASP A 83 40.01 -15.88 26.07
N ALA A 84 39.88 -16.33 24.81
CA ALA A 84 38.78 -15.94 23.93
C ALA A 84 37.42 -16.44 24.46
N LEU A 85 37.38 -17.65 25.01
CA LEU A 85 36.19 -18.22 25.65
C LEU A 85 35.86 -17.49 26.96
N GLN A 86 36.86 -17.26 27.82
CA GLN A 86 36.69 -16.58 29.10
C GLN A 86 36.23 -15.12 28.92
N ALA A 87 36.80 -14.38 27.97
CA ALA A 87 36.35 -13.03 27.62
C ALA A 87 34.91 -13.02 27.08
N THR A 88 34.47 -14.07 26.39
CA THR A 88 33.09 -14.23 25.89
C THR A 88 32.13 -14.52 27.04
N ILE A 89 32.53 -15.35 28.01
CA ILE A 89 31.80 -15.61 29.26
C ILE A 89 31.67 -14.32 30.08
N GLU A 90 32.72 -13.51 30.20
CA GLU A 90 32.68 -12.26 30.96
C GLU A 90 31.81 -11.18 30.29
N LYS A 91 31.86 -11.04 28.96
CA LYS A 91 30.92 -10.20 28.19
C LYS A 91 29.48 -10.64 28.44
N SER A 92 29.21 -11.94 28.42
CA SER A 92 27.88 -12.51 28.68
C SER A 92 27.39 -12.21 30.11
N LYS A 93 28.27 -12.34 31.12
CA LYS A 93 27.98 -11.95 32.51
C LYS A 93 27.63 -10.45 32.64
N LYS A 94 28.35 -9.57 31.93
CA LYS A 94 28.07 -8.12 31.92
C LYS A 94 26.72 -7.77 31.28
N VAL A 95 26.32 -8.44 30.19
CA VAL A 95 24.99 -8.28 29.58
C VAL A 95 23.88 -8.73 30.54
N LEU A 96 24.03 -9.89 31.19
CA LEU A 96 23.06 -10.39 32.18
C LEU A 96 22.94 -9.47 33.41
N ALA A 97 24.04 -8.84 33.85
CA ALA A 97 24.00 -7.85 34.91
C ALA A 97 23.24 -6.57 34.50
N MET A 98 23.45 -6.09 33.27
CA MET A 98 22.73 -4.94 32.73
C MET A 98 21.23 -5.21 32.57
N GLN A 99 20.84 -6.40 32.11
CA GLN A 99 19.44 -6.83 32.01
C GLN A 99 18.75 -6.89 33.39
N ARG A 100 19.43 -7.41 34.43
CA ARG A 100 18.90 -7.40 35.81
C ARG A 100 18.69 -5.98 36.34
N ASN A 101 19.63 -5.08 36.10
CA ASN A 101 19.51 -3.68 36.52
C ASN A 101 18.32 -2.98 35.82
N LEU A 102 18.14 -3.20 34.51
CA LEU A 102 17.00 -2.66 33.75
C LEU A 102 15.65 -3.17 34.29
N LEU A 103 15.55 -4.47 34.59
CA LEU A 103 14.34 -5.06 35.19
C LEU A 103 14.04 -4.50 36.58
N GLN A 104 15.07 -4.24 37.39
CA GLN A 104 14.92 -3.60 38.70
C GLN A 104 14.40 -2.15 38.56
N GLN A 105 14.97 -1.34 37.65
CA GLN A 105 14.47 0.02 37.38
C GLN A 105 13.01 0.03 36.90
N ILE A 106 12.59 -0.97 36.11
CA ILE A 106 11.20 -1.13 35.67
C ILE A 106 10.29 -1.46 36.87
N ALA A 107 10.73 -2.32 37.80
CA ALA A 107 9.98 -2.63 39.02
C ALA A 107 9.85 -1.42 39.97
N GLU A 108 10.92 -0.64 40.12
CA GLU A 108 10.92 0.59 40.93
C GLU A 108 10.00 1.66 40.32
N ARG A 109 10.06 1.88 39.00
CA ARG A 109 9.13 2.78 38.30
C ARG A 109 7.67 2.34 38.42
N ARG A 110 7.38 1.03 38.39
CA ARG A 110 6.02 0.50 38.60
C ARG A 110 5.50 0.82 40.01
N LYS A 111 6.32 0.67 41.06
CA LYS A 111 5.95 1.09 42.44
C LYS A 111 5.72 2.58 42.57
N LEU A 112 6.50 3.40 41.85
CA LEU A 112 6.30 4.85 41.85
C LEU A 112 4.96 5.23 41.19
N VAL A 113 4.60 4.57 40.09
CA VAL A 113 3.31 4.78 39.39
C VAL A 113 2.10 4.30 40.22
N SER A 114 2.19 3.21 40.98
CA SER A 114 1.11 2.80 41.90
C SER A 114 0.94 3.81 43.04
N SER A 115 2.04 4.27 43.64
CA SER A 115 2.02 5.31 44.68
C SER A 115 1.40 6.64 44.18
N ILE A 116 1.60 6.98 42.91
CA ILE A 116 0.98 8.16 42.27
C ILE A 116 -0.53 7.94 42.01
N LYS A 117 -0.98 6.70 41.76
CA LYS A 117 -2.42 6.39 41.67
C LYS A 117 -3.12 6.45 43.03
N GLU A 118 -2.45 6.01 44.09
CA GLU A 118 -2.99 5.99 45.47
C GLU A 118 -3.04 7.38 46.13
N SER A 119 -2.37 8.39 45.56
CA SER A 119 -2.25 9.75 46.13
C SER A 119 -3.19 10.80 45.51
N LYS A 120 -4.19 10.39 44.73
CA LYS A 120 -5.30 11.27 44.30
C LYS A 120 -6.55 11.03 45.16
N PRO A 121 -7.15 12.07 45.78
CA PRO A 121 -8.42 11.92 46.47
C PRO A 121 -9.57 11.74 45.46
N ASN A 122 -10.51 10.83 45.77
CA ASN A 122 -11.71 10.63 44.96
C ASN A 122 -12.72 11.76 45.20
N LEU A 123 -12.94 12.54 44.15
CA LEU A 123 -14.25 13.05 43.75
C LEU A 123 -14.61 12.25 42.48
N ASP A 124 -15.83 11.80 42.22
CA ASP A 124 -17.12 12.17 42.80
C ASP A 124 -18.08 10.96 42.68
N ASP A 125 -18.89 10.66 43.70
CA ASP A 125 -19.91 9.60 43.66
C ASP A 125 -20.93 9.83 44.81
N GLY A 126 -22.12 10.36 44.49
CA GLY A 126 -22.97 10.99 45.50
C GLY A 126 -24.43 11.26 45.12
N LYS A 127 -25.18 10.22 44.77
CA LYS A 127 -26.66 10.18 44.79
C LYS A 127 -27.13 8.79 45.20
N ASP A 128 -28.21 8.59 45.95
CA ASP A 128 -29.18 9.55 46.53
C ASP A 128 -29.74 8.96 47.84
N SER A 129 -30.11 9.80 48.82
CA SER A 129 -31.32 9.64 49.68
C SER A 129 -31.23 10.35 51.06
N SER A 130 -32.14 11.32 51.28
CA SER A 130 -32.66 11.75 52.60
C SER A 130 -31.66 12.40 53.59
N LYS A 131 -32.05 13.26 54.54
CA LYS A 131 -33.25 14.12 54.74
C LYS A 131 -32.89 15.13 55.85
N GLU A 132 -33.65 16.23 55.93
CA GLU A 132 -33.71 17.13 57.11
C GLU A 132 -32.37 17.82 57.49
N GLU A 133 -32.32 18.82 58.37
CA GLU A 133 -33.11 20.08 58.41
C GLU A 133 -32.27 21.13 59.18
N TYR A 134 -32.52 22.44 58.98
CA TYR A 134 -31.79 23.57 59.58
C TYR A 134 -30.28 23.69 59.22
N GLY A 135 -29.68 24.88 59.22
CA GLY A 135 -30.29 26.21 59.27
C GLY A 135 -29.36 27.32 59.73
N SER A 136 -29.33 28.43 58.96
CA SER A 136 -28.98 29.79 59.37
C SER A 136 -27.56 30.12 59.89
N SER A 137 -27.09 31.31 59.46
CA SER A 137 -26.11 32.19 60.13
C SER A 137 -24.64 31.77 60.20
N VAL A 138 -23.65 32.67 60.37
CA VAL A 138 -23.34 34.01 59.79
C VAL A 138 -22.05 34.52 60.49
N ASN A 139 -21.37 35.50 59.87
CA ASN A 139 -20.13 36.18 60.28
C ASN A 139 -18.82 35.46 59.89
N ALA A 140 -17.79 36.04 59.27
CA ALA A 140 -17.37 37.41 58.89
C ALA A 140 -16.18 37.99 59.68
N ASN A 141 -15.32 38.68 58.93
CA ASN A 141 -14.32 39.69 59.29
C ASN A 141 -13.29 39.39 60.40
N THR A 142 -12.01 39.40 60.04
CA THR A 142 -11.02 40.50 60.27
C THR A 142 -9.61 40.00 59.91
N ASP A 143 -8.53 40.78 59.75
CA ASP A 143 -8.24 42.15 59.24
C ASP A 143 -6.68 42.31 59.35
N ALA A 144 -6.14 43.53 59.34
CA ALA A 144 -4.81 43.93 59.85
C ALA A 144 -3.58 43.75 58.92
N THR A 145 -3.51 44.68 57.97
CA THR A 145 -2.31 45.26 57.32
C THR A 145 -0.99 45.35 58.14
N LYS A 146 0.15 45.21 57.44
CA LYS A 146 1.35 46.11 57.36
C LYS A 146 2.38 45.45 56.43
N LYS A 147 3.01 46.03 55.39
CA LYS A 147 3.35 47.41 54.95
C LYS A 147 4.58 48.03 55.60
N GLU A 148 5.71 47.98 54.88
CA GLU A 148 6.78 48.99 54.90
C GLU A 148 7.58 48.98 53.57
N THR A 149 8.27 50.07 53.24
CA THR A 149 8.84 50.36 51.91
C THR A 149 9.92 51.45 51.98
N MET A 150 11.05 51.33 51.26
CA MET A 150 11.64 52.40 50.41
C MET A 150 12.94 52.00 49.70
N ASP A 151 13.29 52.80 48.68
CA ASP A 151 14.39 52.66 47.72
C ASP A 151 15.75 53.24 48.21
N GLY A 152 16.82 53.09 47.42
CA GLY A 152 18.14 53.68 47.71
C GLY A 152 19.20 53.53 46.60
N ASP A 153 19.46 54.62 45.88
CA ASP A 153 20.31 54.80 44.69
C ASP A 153 21.75 54.21 44.67
N GLY A 154 22.30 54.07 43.45
CA GLY A 154 23.74 53.85 43.21
C GLY A 154 24.15 53.89 41.73
N ASN A 155 24.60 55.04 41.21
CA ASN A 155 25.04 55.24 39.82
C ASN A 155 26.58 55.27 39.69
N GLY A 156 27.17 54.73 38.62
CA GLY A 156 28.62 54.77 38.41
C GLY A 156 29.17 54.11 37.12
N THR A 157 29.68 54.92 36.20
CA THR A 157 30.40 54.49 34.97
C THR A 157 31.91 54.35 35.20
N VAL A 158 32.57 53.27 34.75
CA VAL A 158 34.00 53.24 34.34
C VAL A 158 34.29 52.09 33.35
N SER A 159 35.08 52.40 32.32
CA SER A 159 35.98 51.53 31.53
C SER A 159 37.28 52.36 31.26
N PRO A 160 38.39 51.87 30.65
CA PRO A 160 38.77 50.51 30.23
C PRO A 160 40.25 50.09 30.59
N SER A 161 40.64 48.85 30.27
CA SER A 161 42.02 48.46 29.86
C SER A 161 42.04 46.98 29.40
N SER A 162 42.64 46.45 28.32
CA SER A 162 43.51 46.87 27.19
C SER A 162 44.87 46.11 27.19
N TYR A 163 45.21 45.42 26.09
CA TYR A 163 46.56 45.04 25.56
C TYR A 163 46.46 43.67 24.81
N GLY A 164 46.85 43.50 23.53
CA GLY A 164 47.10 44.47 22.45
C GLY A 164 47.94 43.92 21.27
N LYS A 165 47.76 44.48 20.05
CA LYS A 165 48.64 44.41 18.84
C LYS A 165 48.76 43.04 18.12
N SER A 166 49.20 42.90 16.84
CA SER A 166 49.32 43.80 15.65
C SER A 166 49.86 43.00 14.42
N SER A 167 49.81 43.37 13.14
CA SER A 167 48.95 44.26 12.30
C SER A 167 49.44 44.21 10.82
N LEU A 168 48.53 44.40 9.84
CA LEU A 168 48.75 44.88 8.44
C LEU A 168 49.70 44.11 7.46
N ASN A 169 49.20 43.83 6.24
CA ASN A 169 49.78 44.14 4.89
C ASN A 169 49.13 43.24 3.79
N LYS A 170 48.48 43.81 2.76
CA LYS A 170 48.97 44.17 1.39
C LYS A 170 48.98 43.04 0.35
N GLU A 171 48.57 43.41 -0.87
CA GLU A 171 48.79 42.68 -2.14
C GLU A 171 50.29 42.69 -2.54
N PRO A 172 50.70 41.90 -3.55
CA PRO A 172 50.72 42.46 -4.92
C PRO A 172 50.30 41.49 -6.05
N GLU A 173 50.09 42.04 -7.25
CA GLU A 173 49.99 41.28 -8.50
C GLU A 173 51.26 40.48 -8.83
N ALA A 174 51.10 39.38 -9.58
CA ALA A 174 52.13 38.90 -10.51
C ALA A 174 51.47 38.31 -11.78
N LYS A 175 51.99 38.69 -12.96
CA LYS A 175 51.43 38.36 -14.29
C LYS A 175 52.17 37.17 -14.92
N SER A 176 51.46 36.32 -15.69
CA SER A 176 52.06 35.72 -16.89
C SER A 176 51.06 35.12 -17.90
N LEU A 177 51.03 35.73 -19.09
CA LEU A 177 51.01 35.10 -20.42
C LEU A 177 49.84 34.18 -20.84
N SER A 178 49.00 34.73 -21.73
CA SER A 178 48.37 34.00 -22.84
C SER A 178 49.33 33.83 -24.03
N PRO A 179 49.15 32.78 -24.85
CA PRO A 179 48.90 32.96 -26.29
C PRO A 179 47.57 32.29 -26.70
N SER A 180 46.68 32.81 -27.55
CA SER A 180 46.80 33.49 -28.85
C SER A 180 46.94 32.57 -30.08
N THR A 181 45.77 32.21 -30.64
CA THR A 181 45.39 32.19 -32.07
C THR A 181 46.09 31.27 -33.10
N GLU A 182 45.25 30.73 -34.02
CA GLU A 182 45.56 30.18 -35.37
C GLU A 182 46.40 28.88 -35.45
N SER A 183 46.27 28.02 -36.46
CA SER A 183 45.22 27.72 -37.47
C SER A 183 45.45 26.24 -37.96
N LEU A 184 44.69 25.55 -38.82
CA LEU A 184 44.24 25.85 -40.19
C LEU A 184 43.46 24.60 -40.76
N LYS A 185 42.75 24.77 -41.88
CA LYS A 185 42.20 23.75 -42.83
C LYS A 185 40.88 23.00 -42.48
N ASN A 186 39.78 23.57 -43.00
CA ASN A 186 38.85 22.98 -44.00
C ASN A 186 38.82 21.43 -44.14
N SER A 187 37.64 20.80 -44.23
CA SER A 187 36.70 21.02 -45.35
C SER A 187 35.22 20.66 -45.12
N LYS A 188 34.33 21.42 -45.78
CA LYS A 188 33.17 21.04 -46.65
C LYS A 188 32.43 19.69 -46.40
N GLN A 189 31.10 19.57 -46.51
CA GLN A 189 30.06 20.52 -46.99
C GLN A 189 28.61 20.11 -46.61
N SER A 190 27.67 21.02 -46.90
CA SER A 190 26.23 20.90 -47.21
C SER A 190 25.66 19.52 -47.65
N SER A 191 24.35 19.22 -47.58
CA SER A 191 23.14 20.08 -47.45
C SER A 191 21.89 19.29 -47.02
N ALA A 192 20.83 19.99 -46.60
CA ALA A 192 19.46 19.46 -46.52
C ALA A 192 18.67 19.66 -47.83
N SER A 193 17.58 18.93 -48.02
CA SER A 193 16.52 19.21 -49.01
C SER A 193 15.17 18.63 -48.56
N VAL A 194 14.07 19.10 -49.17
CA VAL A 194 12.67 18.91 -48.71
C VAL A 194 11.72 18.90 -49.93
N ILE A 195 10.44 18.51 -49.73
CA ILE A 195 9.26 18.73 -50.60
C ILE A 195 8.87 17.56 -51.54
N SER A 196 7.57 17.53 -51.86
CA SER A 196 6.71 16.43 -52.34
C SER A 196 6.29 16.50 -53.82
N SER A 197 5.83 15.36 -54.38
CA SER A 197 4.62 15.31 -55.25
C SER A 197 4.13 13.85 -55.46
N SER A 198 2.93 13.69 -56.05
CA SER A 198 2.25 12.43 -56.42
C SER A 198 1.85 12.48 -57.92
N PRO A 199 1.05 11.56 -58.51
CA PRO A 199 0.73 10.13 -58.22
C PRO A 199 1.00 9.22 -59.48
N VAL A 200 0.34 8.05 -59.64
CA VAL A 200 -0.28 7.47 -60.89
C VAL A 200 -0.23 5.90 -61.04
N THR A 201 -1.37 5.33 -61.49
CA THR A 201 -1.68 3.97 -62.05
C THR A 201 -1.52 2.65 -61.27
N SER A 202 -2.60 1.85 -61.34
CA SER A 202 -2.67 0.37 -61.21
C SER A 202 -2.36 -0.34 -62.55
N PRO A 203 -2.19 -1.68 -62.60
CA PRO A 203 -3.29 -2.67 -62.52
C PRO A 203 -2.95 -3.82 -61.50
N GLU A 204 -3.36 -5.10 -61.51
CA GLU A 204 -4.16 -5.96 -62.45
C GLU A 204 -4.77 -7.20 -61.72
N LYS A 205 -5.57 -8.03 -62.40
CA LYS A 205 -6.00 -9.41 -62.01
C LYS A 205 -5.77 -10.44 -63.14
N PRO A 206 -5.76 -11.77 -62.85
CA PRO A 206 -6.98 -12.55 -63.16
C PRO A 206 -7.27 -13.78 -62.24
N SER A 207 -8.52 -14.29 -62.35
CA SER A 207 -9.01 -15.69 -62.16
C SER A 207 -8.75 -16.45 -60.83
N ASP A 208 -9.77 -16.87 -60.05
CA ASP A 208 -10.73 -18.00 -60.23
C ASP A 208 -10.12 -19.38 -59.88
N VAL A 209 -10.79 -20.38 -59.27
CA VAL A 209 -12.13 -20.97 -59.53
C VAL A 209 -12.82 -21.45 -58.21
N ALA A 210 -14.15 -21.67 -58.23
CA ALA A 210 -14.98 -22.22 -57.14
C ALA A 210 -14.87 -23.79 -57.00
N ALA A 211 -15.62 -24.57 -56.22
CA ALA A 211 -16.79 -24.44 -55.31
C ALA A 211 -16.68 -25.58 -54.24
N ASN A 212 -17.65 -26.05 -53.43
CA ASN A 212 -19.09 -25.81 -53.16
C ASN A 212 -19.42 -26.39 -51.73
N GLY A 213 -20.69 -26.35 -51.27
CA GLY A 213 -21.18 -27.29 -50.22
C GLY A 213 -22.10 -26.74 -49.11
N LYS A 214 -23.40 -26.65 -49.38
CA LYS A 214 -24.55 -26.43 -48.44
C LYS A 214 -25.75 -27.27 -48.99
N PRO A 215 -26.95 -27.42 -48.34
CA PRO A 215 -27.58 -26.50 -47.37
C PRO A 215 -28.57 -27.08 -46.31
N TRP A 216 -29.26 -26.15 -45.60
CA TRP A 216 -30.56 -26.27 -44.87
C TRP A 216 -30.63 -27.26 -43.66
N SER A 217 -31.38 -27.01 -42.58
CA SER A 217 -32.64 -26.27 -42.53
C SER A 217 -32.72 -24.97 -41.68
N SER A 218 -33.92 -24.66 -41.16
CA SER A 218 -34.47 -23.32 -40.85
C SER A 218 -35.85 -23.47 -40.13
N VAL A 219 -36.54 -22.46 -39.56
CA VAL A 219 -36.45 -20.99 -39.71
C VAL A 219 -36.19 -20.30 -38.33
N VAL A 220 -36.87 -19.30 -37.73
CA VAL A 220 -38.15 -18.56 -37.89
C VAL A 220 -37.87 -17.02 -37.82
N ALA A 221 -38.85 -16.16 -37.55
CA ALA A 221 -38.81 -14.69 -37.68
C ALA A 221 -39.37 -13.98 -36.41
N SER A 222 -39.30 -12.65 -36.21
CA SER A 222 -38.96 -11.48 -37.06
C SER A 222 -38.20 -10.39 -36.23
N SER A 223 -37.92 -9.13 -36.62
CA SER A 223 -38.27 -8.27 -37.77
C SER A 223 -37.23 -7.13 -37.98
N LEU A 224 -37.42 -6.32 -39.03
CA LEU A 224 -36.85 -4.97 -39.28
C LEU A 224 -38.04 -3.98 -39.49
N ASP A 225 -37.96 -2.66 -39.77
CA ASP A 225 -36.92 -1.62 -40.04
C ASP A 225 -37.61 -0.22 -39.79
N PRO A 226 -37.14 1.02 -40.14
CA PRO A 226 -35.82 1.52 -40.60
C PRO A 226 -35.29 2.79 -39.84
N PRO A 227 -34.06 3.30 -40.13
CA PRO A 227 -33.51 4.54 -39.55
C PRO A 227 -33.75 5.82 -40.39
N TYR A 228 -33.59 7.02 -39.78
CA TYR A 228 -33.66 8.32 -40.49
C TYR A 228 -32.54 9.32 -40.13
N LYS A 229 -32.41 10.38 -40.95
CA LYS A 229 -31.26 11.30 -41.05
C LYS A 229 -31.34 12.56 -40.16
N PRO A 230 -30.18 13.20 -39.85
CA PRO A 230 -30.15 14.56 -39.32
C PRO A 230 -30.54 15.60 -40.39
N SER A 231 -31.04 16.76 -39.95
CA SER A 231 -31.41 17.89 -40.82
C SER A 231 -30.39 19.03 -40.74
N SER A 232 -30.22 19.75 -41.86
CA SER A 232 -29.41 20.97 -41.96
C SER A 232 -30.24 22.13 -42.50
N VAL A 233 -29.86 23.37 -42.17
CA VAL A 233 -30.38 24.60 -42.75
C VAL A 233 -29.19 25.48 -43.18
N MET A 234 -29.39 26.31 -44.19
CA MET A 234 -28.34 26.86 -45.05
C MET A 234 -27.95 28.32 -44.75
N THR A 235 -26.64 28.62 -44.87
CA THR A 235 -25.99 29.81 -45.53
C THR A 235 -26.46 31.25 -45.16
N SER A 236 -25.65 32.32 -45.23
CA SER A 236 -24.51 32.67 -46.09
C SER A 236 -23.50 33.59 -45.35
N PRO A 237 -22.28 33.83 -45.88
CA PRO A 237 -21.21 34.55 -45.17
C PRO A 237 -21.06 36.02 -45.58
N GLU A 238 -20.32 36.78 -44.77
CA GLU A 238 -19.66 38.03 -45.18
C GLU A 238 -18.16 37.97 -44.86
N LYS A 239 -17.33 38.76 -45.58
CA LYS A 239 -15.87 38.79 -45.47
C LYS A 239 -15.38 40.18 -45.10
N THR A 240 -14.38 40.26 -44.23
CA THR A 240 -13.29 41.26 -44.37
C THR A 240 -12.06 40.83 -43.58
N SER A 241 -10.90 41.35 -43.97
CA SER A 241 -9.58 41.03 -43.40
C SER A 241 -8.93 42.32 -42.84
N PRO A 242 -7.61 42.40 -42.52
CA PRO A 242 -7.22 42.41 -41.11
C PRO A 242 -6.37 43.63 -40.68
N GLU A 243 -6.41 44.01 -39.40
CA GLU A 243 -5.50 45.03 -38.86
C GLU A 243 -4.77 44.64 -37.56
N LYS A 244 -3.47 44.94 -37.57
CA LYS A 244 -2.48 45.15 -36.51
C LYS A 244 -1.47 46.15 -37.12
N PRO A 245 -0.71 46.97 -36.36
CA PRO A 245 -0.26 46.73 -34.99
C PRO A 245 -0.23 47.96 -34.04
N SER A 246 0.14 47.77 -32.77
CA SER A 246 1.11 48.66 -32.07
C SER A 246 1.58 48.11 -30.71
N GLN A 247 2.72 48.62 -30.27
CA GLN A 247 3.67 48.07 -29.31
C GLN A 247 3.38 48.29 -27.81
N SER A 248 3.72 47.29 -27.00
CA SER A 248 4.40 47.35 -25.68
C SER A 248 4.04 48.39 -24.60
N ARG A 249 3.76 47.87 -23.39
CA ARG A 249 4.48 48.25 -22.15
C ARG A 249 4.50 47.08 -21.17
N ALA A 250 5.35 47.13 -20.15
CA ALA A 250 5.54 46.05 -19.17
C ALA A 250 5.29 46.53 -17.72
N GLY A 251 4.91 45.61 -16.83
CA GLY A 251 5.06 45.75 -15.37
C GLY A 251 3.77 45.88 -14.54
N ALA A 252 3.21 44.74 -14.12
CA ALA A 252 2.43 44.52 -12.88
C ALA A 252 2.41 42.99 -12.65
N PHE A 253 3.03 42.42 -11.61
CA PHE A 253 2.56 42.30 -10.22
C PHE A 253 1.17 41.67 -10.05
N TRP A 254 1.11 40.59 -9.26
CA TRP A 254 -0.09 39.83 -8.95
C TRP A 254 -0.90 40.54 -7.85
N SER A 255 -2.21 40.72 -8.05
CA SER A 255 -3.12 41.23 -7.02
C SER A 255 -4.60 40.94 -7.33
N ASP A 256 -4.97 39.66 -7.36
CA ASP A 256 -6.39 39.27 -7.25
C ASP A 256 -6.74 39.03 -5.75
N PRO A 257 -7.83 39.61 -5.23
CA PRO A 257 -8.16 39.54 -3.80
C PRO A 257 -8.84 38.23 -3.39
N LEU A 258 -8.75 37.92 -2.10
CA LEU A 258 -9.42 36.77 -1.47
C LEU A 258 -10.96 36.82 -1.60
N PRO A 259 -11.67 35.67 -1.55
CA PRO A 259 -13.13 35.60 -1.70
C PRO A 259 -13.91 36.49 -0.71
N SER A 260 -14.91 37.20 -1.23
CA SER A 260 -15.65 38.27 -0.55
C SER A 260 -16.66 37.83 0.53
N TYR A 261 -16.58 36.59 1.03
CA TYR A 261 -17.49 36.08 2.06
C TYR A 261 -16.97 36.21 3.51
N LEU A 262 -15.70 36.61 3.70
CA LEU A 262 -15.07 36.73 5.03
C LEU A 262 -15.32 38.08 5.74
N THR A 263 -16.12 38.98 5.16
CA THR A 263 -16.36 40.34 5.69
C THR A 263 -17.84 40.61 6.03
N LYS A 264 -18.40 39.82 6.95
CA LYS A 264 -19.59 40.16 7.75
C LYS A 264 -19.70 39.31 9.01
N ALA A 265 -19.55 39.94 10.17
CA ALA A 265 -20.08 39.41 11.42
C ALA A 265 -21.59 39.72 11.49
N PRO A 266 -22.43 38.84 12.06
CA PRO A 266 -23.84 39.14 12.28
C PRO A 266 -24.00 40.08 13.49
N GLU A 267 -24.55 41.28 13.27
CA GLU A 267 -25.00 42.14 14.37
C GLU A 267 -26.30 41.59 14.98
N THR A 268 -26.48 41.80 16.29
CA THR A 268 -27.64 41.33 17.04
C THR A 268 -28.91 42.09 16.66
N SER A 269 -29.98 41.35 16.32
CA SER A 269 -31.34 41.87 16.21
C SER A 269 -32.24 41.15 17.22
N SER A 270 -33.20 41.88 17.81
CA SER A 270 -34.01 41.41 18.94
C SER A 270 -35.51 41.38 18.61
N MET A 271 -36.27 40.67 19.46
CA MET A 271 -37.71 40.41 19.37
C MET A 271 -38.11 39.36 18.31
N ARG A 272 -39.19 38.58 18.51
CA ARG A 272 -40.22 38.65 19.57
C ARG A 272 -40.65 37.26 20.02
N THR A 273 -41.06 37.12 21.28
CA THR A 273 -41.72 35.92 21.81
C THR A 273 -43.17 35.84 21.35
N GLU A 274 -43.62 34.63 21.00
CA GLU A 274 -45.02 34.22 21.09
C GLU A 274 -45.05 32.88 21.84
N GLU A 275 -45.94 32.77 22.82
CA GLU A 275 -46.14 31.57 23.63
C GLU A 275 -47.20 30.67 22.99
N TYR A 276 -47.01 29.35 23.05
CA TYR A 276 -48.12 28.41 22.99
C TYR A 276 -47.95 27.33 24.05
N VAL A 277 -49.01 27.10 24.82
CA VAL A 277 -49.02 26.28 26.04
C VAL A 277 -49.56 24.88 25.75
N GLU A 278 -49.00 23.93 26.48
CA GLU A 278 -49.37 22.52 26.70
C GLU A 278 -50.62 21.94 26.00
N THR A 279 -50.48 20.70 25.54
CA THR A 279 -51.17 19.59 26.23
C THR A 279 -50.44 18.26 26.04
N ARG A 280 -50.22 17.53 27.15
CA ARG A 280 -49.91 16.09 27.14
C ARG A 280 -51.22 15.33 27.34
N GLU A 281 -51.45 14.27 26.57
CA GLU A 281 -52.26 13.14 27.02
C GLU A 281 -51.39 11.89 27.07
N GLU A 282 -51.32 11.25 28.23
CA GLU A 282 -50.78 9.90 28.37
C GLU A 282 -51.90 8.89 28.11
N LYS A 283 -51.69 7.95 27.19
CA LYS A 283 -52.54 6.77 27.03
C LYS A 283 -51.69 5.52 26.80
N THR A 284 -51.51 4.74 27.87
CA THR A 284 -51.06 3.34 27.80
C THR A 284 -52.14 2.46 27.17
N PRO A 285 -51.76 1.49 26.34
CA PRO A 285 -52.46 0.22 26.26
C PRO A 285 -51.59 -0.95 26.75
N GLU A 286 -52.25 -2.07 27.04
CA GLU A 286 -51.73 -3.19 27.83
C GLU A 286 -50.87 -4.19 27.04
N VAL A 287 -50.22 -5.10 27.77
CA VAL A 287 -49.41 -6.20 27.22
C VAL A 287 -50.30 -7.26 26.55
N ALA A 288 -49.95 -7.65 25.33
CA ALA A 288 -50.43 -8.87 24.70
C ALA A 288 -49.23 -9.72 24.23
N SER A 289 -49.17 -10.97 24.66
CA SER A 289 -48.05 -11.88 24.40
C SER A 289 -48.18 -12.63 23.08
N SER A 290 -47.15 -12.59 22.24
CA SER A 290 -46.94 -13.55 21.15
C SER A 290 -45.46 -13.94 21.08
N GLU A 291 -45.15 -15.19 21.46
CA GLU A 291 -43.79 -15.73 21.38
C GLU A 291 -43.42 -16.01 19.93
N THR A 292 -42.46 -15.26 19.40
CA THR A 292 -41.75 -15.60 18.14
C THR A 292 -40.25 -15.58 18.42
N ASN A 293 -39.65 -16.75 18.53
CA ASN A 293 -38.20 -16.90 18.66
C ASN A 293 -37.53 -16.53 17.32
N GLU A 294 -37.25 -15.25 17.12
CA GLU A 294 -36.15 -14.86 16.23
C GLU A 294 -34.83 -15.29 16.88
N PRO A 295 -33.85 -15.81 16.13
CA PRO A 295 -32.55 -16.13 16.68
C PRO A 295 -31.85 -14.85 17.12
N GLU A 296 -31.29 -14.85 18.33
CA GLU A 296 -30.45 -13.75 18.80
C GLU A 296 -29.34 -13.50 17.78
N LYS A 297 -29.30 -12.29 17.22
CA LYS A 297 -28.11 -11.82 16.53
C LYS A 297 -27.03 -11.64 17.57
N ASP A 298 -25.84 -12.17 17.31
CA ASP A 298 -24.62 -11.71 17.98
C ASP A 298 -24.50 -10.20 17.74
N GLU A 299 -24.90 -9.37 18.71
CA GLU A 299 -24.62 -7.93 18.67
C GLU A 299 -23.12 -7.72 18.88
N GLU A 300 -22.37 -7.76 17.78
CA GLU A 300 -20.99 -7.29 17.73
C GLU A 300 -20.94 -5.87 18.31
N LYS A 301 -20.46 -5.78 19.54
CA LYS A 301 -20.53 -4.56 20.35
C LYS A 301 -19.76 -3.46 19.62
N PRO A 302 -20.41 -2.35 19.23
CA PRO A 302 -19.80 -1.40 18.30
C PRO A 302 -18.49 -0.84 18.86
N PRO A 303 -17.49 -0.59 17.99
CA PRO A 303 -16.17 -0.14 18.43
C PRO A 303 -16.27 1.16 19.24
N PRO A 304 -15.38 1.37 20.23
CA PRO A 304 -15.42 2.56 21.06
C PRO A 304 -15.31 3.82 20.21
N LEU A 305 -16.24 4.76 20.42
CA LEU A 305 -16.26 6.04 19.70
C LEU A 305 -15.04 6.89 20.05
N ALA A 306 -14.51 7.60 19.06
CA ALA A 306 -13.35 8.49 19.19
C ALA A 306 -13.54 9.61 20.25
N GLY A 307 -14.79 9.95 20.59
CA GLY A 307 -15.12 10.89 21.66
C GLY A 307 -14.47 12.27 21.45
N ALA A 308 -13.53 12.64 22.32
CA ALA A 308 -12.80 13.91 22.19
C ALA A 308 -11.84 13.96 20.98
N ASN A 309 -11.54 12.83 20.35
CA ASN A 309 -10.72 12.71 19.14
C ASN A 309 -11.52 12.80 17.83
N VAL A 310 -12.83 13.03 17.87
CA VAL A 310 -13.63 13.23 16.65
C VAL A 310 -13.03 14.35 15.79
N MET A 311 -12.94 14.08 14.49
CA MET A 311 -12.27 14.91 13.49
C MET A 311 -13.04 14.88 12.16
N ASN A 312 -12.84 15.92 11.36
CA ASN A 312 -13.18 15.90 9.94
C ASN A 312 -12.04 15.19 9.20
N VAL A 313 -12.33 14.10 8.50
CA VAL A 313 -11.34 13.30 7.77
C VAL A 313 -11.71 13.29 6.29
N ILE A 314 -10.75 13.64 5.42
CA ILE A 314 -10.95 13.59 3.97
C ILE A 314 -9.90 12.67 3.37
N LEU A 315 -10.32 11.45 3.05
CA LEU A 315 -9.49 10.49 2.31
C LEU A 315 -9.49 10.85 0.83
N VAL A 316 -8.32 10.88 0.21
CA VAL A 316 -8.14 11.21 -1.22
C VAL A 316 -7.38 10.08 -1.89
N ALA A 317 -7.91 9.56 -3.00
CA ALA A 317 -7.36 8.41 -3.71
C ALA A 317 -7.68 8.44 -5.21
N ALA A 318 -6.94 7.67 -6.02
CA ALA A 318 -7.28 7.44 -7.43
C ALA A 318 -8.27 6.28 -7.65
N GLU A 319 -8.46 5.44 -6.63
CA GLU A 319 -9.39 4.30 -6.62
C GLU A 319 -10.30 4.39 -5.40
N CYS A 320 -11.53 3.89 -5.54
CA CYS A 320 -12.45 3.57 -4.45
C CYS A 320 -13.46 2.53 -4.95
N ALA A 321 -13.52 1.37 -4.30
CA ALA A 321 -14.59 0.40 -4.53
C ALA A 321 -15.95 1.00 -4.10
N PRO A 322 -17.06 0.70 -4.80
CA PRO A 322 -17.16 -0.08 -6.03
C PRO A 322 -16.88 0.73 -7.32
N PHE A 323 -16.70 2.05 -7.23
CA PHE A 323 -16.70 2.99 -8.36
C PHE A 323 -15.49 2.91 -9.30
N SER A 324 -14.29 2.66 -8.77
CA SER A 324 -13.06 2.42 -9.52
C SER A 324 -12.06 1.61 -8.69
N LYS A 325 -11.61 0.47 -9.22
CA LYS A 325 -10.66 -0.44 -8.55
C LYS A 325 -9.74 -1.10 -9.57
N THR A 326 -8.45 -1.17 -9.26
CA THR A 326 -7.44 -1.96 -9.99
C THR A 326 -6.59 -2.81 -9.04
N GLY A 327 -6.46 -2.38 -7.77
CA GLY A 327 -5.77 -3.11 -6.72
C GLY A 327 -6.36 -2.81 -5.34
N GLY A 328 -5.59 -3.13 -4.29
CA GLY A 328 -6.03 -2.96 -2.90
C GLY A 328 -6.27 -1.52 -2.46
N LEU A 329 -5.77 -0.51 -3.20
CA LEU A 329 -6.05 0.90 -2.92
C LEU A 329 -7.57 1.19 -2.96
N GLY A 330 -8.28 0.65 -3.95
CA GLY A 330 -9.73 0.78 -4.04
C GLY A 330 -10.47 0.18 -2.85
N ASP A 331 -9.93 -0.88 -2.26
CA ASP A 331 -10.53 -1.56 -1.09
C ASP A 331 -10.32 -0.74 0.18
N VAL A 332 -9.11 -0.22 0.42
CA VAL A 332 -8.87 0.69 1.55
C VAL A 332 -9.73 1.94 1.44
N ALA A 333 -9.80 2.56 0.26
CA ALA A 333 -10.62 3.75 0.03
C ALA A 333 -12.13 3.50 0.11
N GLY A 334 -12.59 2.27 -0.14
CA GLY A 334 -13.99 1.88 0.03
C GLY A 334 -14.39 1.58 1.48
N ALA A 335 -13.47 1.00 2.28
CA ALA A 335 -13.81 0.41 3.58
C ALA A 335 -13.27 1.15 4.81
N LEU A 336 -12.02 1.63 4.81
CA LEU A 336 -11.45 2.39 5.93
C LEU A 336 -12.27 3.65 6.29
N PRO A 337 -12.79 4.42 5.32
CA PRO A 337 -13.68 5.55 5.61
C PRO A 337 -14.95 5.18 6.37
N LYS A 338 -15.55 4.02 6.08
CA LYS A 338 -16.76 3.54 6.76
C LYS A 338 -16.48 3.16 8.22
N ALA A 339 -15.34 2.52 8.48
CA ALA A 339 -14.90 2.21 9.84
C ALA A 339 -14.58 3.48 10.66
N LEU A 340 -13.92 4.48 10.06
CA LEU A 340 -13.72 5.79 10.70
C LEU A 340 -15.06 6.52 10.95
N ALA A 341 -16.04 6.41 10.05
CA ALA A 341 -17.37 6.96 10.27
C ALA A 341 -18.12 6.27 11.42
N ARG A 342 -18.02 4.93 11.54
CA ARG A 342 -18.56 4.17 12.69
C ARG A 342 -17.97 4.61 14.04
N ARG A 343 -16.69 4.99 14.08
CA ARG A 343 -16.03 5.55 15.28
C ARG A 343 -16.43 7.01 15.58
N GLY A 344 -17.28 7.62 14.75
CA GLY A 344 -17.86 8.96 14.97
C GLY A 344 -17.12 10.11 14.27
N HIS A 345 -16.13 9.83 13.41
CA HIS A 345 -15.51 10.88 12.59
C HIS A 345 -16.46 11.34 11.48
N ARG A 346 -16.37 12.61 11.06
CA ARG A 346 -17.06 13.08 9.84
C ARG A 346 -16.15 12.78 8.65
N VAL A 347 -16.49 11.79 7.83
CA VAL A 347 -15.58 11.24 6.81
C VAL A 347 -16.06 11.47 5.39
N MET A 348 -15.15 11.98 4.55
CA MET A 348 -15.32 12.14 3.12
C MET A 348 -14.29 11.30 2.34
N VAL A 349 -14.67 10.84 1.16
CA VAL A 349 -13.79 10.22 0.16
C VAL A 349 -13.82 11.05 -1.10
N VAL A 350 -12.68 11.62 -1.49
CA VAL A 350 -12.52 12.41 -2.71
C VAL A 350 -11.78 11.60 -3.76
N VAL A 351 -12.44 11.36 -4.90
CA VAL A 351 -11.94 10.54 -6.01
C VAL A 351 -12.24 11.19 -7.36
N PRO A 352 -11.52 10.87 -8.45
CA PRO A 352 -11.89 11.32 -9.78
C PRO A 352 -13.11 10.57 -10.32
N ARG A 353 -13.94 11.23 -11.12
CA ARG A 353 -15.08 10.60 -11.81
C ARG A 353 -14.63 10.00 -13.14
N TYR A 354 -14.38 8.69 -13.16
CA TYR A 354 -13.95 7.99 -14.38
C TYR A 354 -15.13 7.60 -15.28
N ALA A 355 -16.28 7.28 -14.68
CA ALA A 355 -17.49 6.81 -15.37
C ALA A 355 -18.77 7.42 -14.75
N GLU A 356 -19.92 7.08 -15.30
CA GLU A 356 -21.22 7.55 -14.79
C GLU A 356 -21.77 6.58 -13.75
N TYR A 357 -21.58 6.95 -12.49
CA TYR A 357 -22.16 6.28 -11.32
C TYR A 357 -23.58 6.78 -11.08
N ALA A 358 -24.51 5.89 -10.76
CA ALA A 358 -25.94 6.20 -10.62
C ALA A 358 -26.27 6.92 -9.30
N GLU A 359 -25.42 6.70 -8.29
CA GLU A 359 -25.49 7.26 -6.94
C GLU A 359 -25.01 8.72 -6.91
N ALA A 360 -24.11 9.08 -7.83
CA ALA A 360 -23.39 10.34 -7.86
C ALA A 360 -24.24 11.48 -8.47
N LYS A 361 -24.77 12.35 -7.60
CA LYS A 361 -25.62 13.49 -7.96
C LYS A 361 -24.79 14.76 -8.18
N ASP A 362 -25.14 15.56 -9.17
CA ASP A 362 -24.45 16.84 -9.43
C ASP A 362 -24.79 17.84 -8.32
N LEU A 363 -23.79 18.49 -7.73
CA LEU A 363 -24.00 19.55 -6.74
C LEU A 363 -24.16 20.94 -7.38
N GLY A 364 -24.04 21.07 -8.69
CA GLY A 364 -24.01 22.35 -9.40
C GLY A 364 -22.73 23.17 -9.17
N VAL A 365 -21.85 22.73 -8.27
CA VAL A 365 -20.56 23.40 -7.98
C VAL A 365 -19.62 23.24 -9.17
N ARG A 366 -19.05 24.36 -9.61
CA ARG A 366 -18.08 24.45 -10.71
C ARG A 366 -16.88 25.28 -10.27
N LYS A 367 -15.67 24.82 -10.59
CA LYS A 367 -14.40 25.50 -10.29
C LYS A 367 -13.44 25.37 -11.47
N ARG A 368 -12.51 26.32 -11.60
CA ARG A 368 -11.47 26.31 -12.62
C ARG A 368 -10.09 26.33 -11.98
N TYR A 369 -9.21 25.46 -12.45
CA TYR A 369 -7.86 25.30 -11.93
C TYR A 369 -6.86 25.37 -13.08
N LYS A 370 -5.80 26.14 -12.90
CA LYS A 370 -4.74 26.28 -13.89
C LYS A 370 -3.78 25.09 -13.82
N VAL A 371 -3.57 24.40 -14.95
CA VAL A 371 -2.73 23.21 -15.09
C VAL A 371 -1.98 23.30 -16.41
N ALA A 372 -0.64 23.17 -16.39
CA ALA A 372 0.21 23.32 -17.58
C ALA A 372 -0.07 24.60 -18.41
N GLY A 373 -0.48 25.70 -17.74
CA GLY A 373 -0.84 26.97 -18.38
C GLY A 373 -2.26 27.06 -18.93
N GLN A 374 -3.07 25.99 -18.86
CA GLN A 374 -4.46 25.93 -19.33
C GLN A 374 -5.43 25.98 -18.15
N ASP A 375 -6.55 26.69 -18.29
CA ASP A 375 -7.62 26.69 -17.29
C ASP A 375 -8.55 25.50 -17.51
N MET A 376 -8.63 24.62 -16.51
CA MET A 376 -9.40 23.38 -16.57
C MET A 376 -10.61 23.46 -15.64
N GLU A 377 -11.80 23.22 -16.17
CA GLU A 377 -13.03 23.20 -15.36
C GLU A 377 -13.24 21.84 -14.69
N VAL A 378 -13.70 21.89 -13.45
CA VAL A 378 -14.01 20.76 -12.57
C VAL A 378 -15.44 20.93 -12.05
N MET A 379 -16.16 19.82 -12.04
CA MET A 379 -17.53 19.68 -11.56
C MET A 379 -17.51 18.72 -10.36
N TYR A 380 -18.28 19.01 -9.31
CA TYR A 380 -18.35 18.16 -8.12
C TYR A 380 -19.68 17.41 -8.05
N PHE A 381 -19.59 16.08 -7.95
CA PHE A 381 -20.72 15.19 -7.72
C PHE A 381 -20.61 14.56 -6.32
N HIS A 382 -21.73 14.16 -5.73
CA HIS A 382 -21.80 13.61 -4.36
C HIS A 382 -22.75 12.42 -4.24
N ALA A 383 -22.37 11.47 -3.39
CA ALA A 383 -23.22 10.41 -2.86
C ALA A 383 -22.95 10.26 -1.36
N TYR A 384 -23.97 9.89 -0.57
CA TYR A 384 -23.82 9.61 0.85
C TYR A 384 -24.18 8.15 1.11
N ILE A 385 -23.22 7.35 1.60
CA ILE A 385 -23.32 5.89 1.70
C ILE A 385 -22.60 5.46 2.99
N ASP A 386 -23.23 4.60 3.80
CA ASP A 386 -22.65 4.00 5.01
C ASP A 386 -21.97 5.00 5.98
N GLY A 387 -22.56 6.19 6.12
CA GLY A 387 -22.05 7.27 6.98
C GLY A 387 -21.03 8.21 6.32
N VAL A 388 -20.60 7.91 5.09
CA VAL A 388 -19.46 8.57 4.40
C VAL A 388 -19.93 9.45 3.24
N ASP A 389 -19.33 10.62 3.10
CA ASP A 389 -19.49 11.53 1.97
C ASP A 389 -18.57 11.14 0.80
N PHE A 390 -19.09 10.48 -0.23
CA PHE A 390 -18.34 10.20 -1.46
C PHE A 390 -18.45 11.38 -2.43
N VAL A 391 -17.33 12.00 -2.77
CA VAL A 391 -17.23 13.21 -3.60
C VAL A 391 -16.40 12.92 -4.84
N PHE A 392 -17.03 13.05 -6.01
CA PHE A 392 -16.42 12.74 -7.29
C PHE A 392 -16.04 14.02 -8.04
N ILE A 393 -14.75 14.15 -8.36
CA ILE A 393 -14.17 15.25 -9.13
C ILE A 393 -14.28 14.90 -10.63
N ASP A 394 -15.20 15.56 -11.34
CA ASP A 394 -15.52 15.28 -12.74
C ASP A 394 -14.95 16.36 -13.67
N SER A 395 -14.32 15.93 -14.75
CA SER A 395 -13.68 16.77 -15.77
C SER A 395 -13.33 15.89 -16.98
N PRO A 396 -13.34 16.40 -18.23
CA PRO A 396 -13.10 15.58 -19.43
C PRO A 396 -11.79 14.78 -19.44
N VAL A 397 -10.76 15.21 -18.70
CA VAL A 397 -9.50 14.47 -18.59
C VAL A 397 -9.57 13.21 -17.72
N PHE A 398 -10.59 13.04 -16.87
CA PHE A 398 -10.77 11.81 -16.08
C PHE A 398 -11.59 10.76 -16.85
N ARG A 399 -12.54 11.20 -17.68
CA ARG A 399 -13.44 10.38 -18.48
C ARG A 399 -12.74 9.64 -19.63
N HIS A 400 -13.47 8.72 -20.26
CA HIS A 400 -13.16 8.07 -21.55
C HIS A 400 -11.85 7.27 -21.66
N LEU A 401 -11.17 6.97 -20.55
CA LEU A 401 -10.11 5.96 -20.55
C LEU A 401 -10.71 4.55 -20.58
N SER A 402 -10.65 3.90 -21.74
CA SER A 402 -11.15 2.53 -21.98
C SER A 402 -10.56 1.52 -20.99
N ASN A 403 -11.36 1.09 -20.01
CA ASN A 403 -11.11 0.04 -19.01
C ASN A 403 -9.81 0.17 -18.17
N ASN A 404 -9.14 1.33 -18.17
CA ASN A 404 -7.91 1.54 -17.41
C ASN A 404 -7.79 2.99 -16.93
N ILE A 405 -8.04 3.23 -15.64
CA ILE A 405 -7.98 4.57 -15.01
C ILE A 405 -6.59 5.24 -15.04
N TYR A 406 -5.53 4.46 -15.29
CA TYR A 406 -4.14 4.91 -15.43
C TYR A 406 -3.66 4.94 -16.89
N GLY A 407 -4.58 4.80 -17.85
CA GLY A 407 -4.29 4.91 -19.28
C GLY A 407 -3.88 6.33 -19.73
N GLY A 408 -3.16 6.37 -20.86
CA GLY A 408 -2.63 7.61 -21.44
C GLY A 408 -1.09 7.65 -21.41
N ASN A 409 -0.50 8.78 -21.82
CA ASN A 409 0.93 9.00 -21.67
C ASN A 409 1.26 9.58 -20.29
N ARG A 410 2.51 9.40 -19.86
CA ARG A 410 3.04 9.81 -18.55
C ARG A 410 2.76 11.27 -18.18
N LEU A 411 2.83 12.19 -19.15
CA LEU A 411 2.63 13.62 -18.93
C LEU A 411 1.15 13.98 -18.76
N ASP A 412 0.24 13.33 -19.46
CA ASP A 412 -1.19 13.57 -19.30
C ASP A 412 -1.74 12.93 -18.01
N ILE A 413 -1.12 11.85 -17.52
CA ILE A 413 -1.38 11.33 -16.17
C ILE A 413 -0.84 12.33 -15.12
N LEU A 414 0.35 12.92 -15.30
CA LEU A 414 0.88 13.97 -14.42
C LEU A 414 -0.10 15.17 -14.33
N LYS A 415 -0.53 15.75 -15.46
CA LYS A 415 -1.50 16.86 -15.49
C LYS A 415 -2.81 16.50 -14.80
N ARG A 416 -3.31 15.28 -15.00
CA ARG A 416 -4.51 14.74 -14.36
C ARG A 416 -4.37 14.68 -12.83
N MET A 417 -3.22 14.22 -12.32
CA MET A 417 -2.95 14.19 -10.87
C MET A 417 -2.75 15.60 -10.28
N VAL A 418 -2.14 16.53 -11.04
CA VAL A 418 -2.05 17.96 -10.69
C VAL A 418 -3.45 18.57 -10.56
N LEU A 419 -4.33 18.38 -11.55
CA LEU A 419 -5.71 18.86 -11.51
C LEU A 419 -6.46 18.28 -10.28
N PHE A 420 -6.35 16.96 -10.09
CA PHE A 420 -7.02 16.25 -9.01
C PHE A 420 -6.58 16.75 -7.63
N CYS A 421 -5.28 16.87 -7.39
CA CYS A 421 -4.75 17.32 -6.10
C CYS A 421 -5.11 18.79 -5.81
N LYS A 422 -5.02 19.69 -6.81
CA LYS A 422 -5.45 21.09 -6.63
C LYS A 422 -6.95 21.17 -6.29
N ALA A 423 -7.79 20.48 -7.05
CA ALA A 423 -9.23 20.45 -6.81
C ALA A 423 -9.59 19.83 -5.45
N ALA A 424 -8.88 18.77 -5.02
CA ALA A 424 -9.14 18.07 -3.76
C ALA A 424 -8.80 18.89 -2.50
N VAL A 425 -7.77 19.75 -2.53
CA VAL A 425 -7.43 20.58 -1.35
C VAL A 425 -8.51 21.62 -1.05
N GLU A 426 -9.23 22.13 -2.07
CA GLU A 426 -10.25 23.17 -1.89
C GLU A 426 -11.69 22.63 -1.65
N VAL A 427 -11.89 21.31 -1.78
CA VAL A 427 -13.15 20.61 -1.43
C VAL A 427 -13.74 21.02 -0.07
N PRO A 428 -12.96 21.18 1.03
CA PRO A 428 -13.53 21.45 2.36
C PRO A 428 -14.38 22.71 2.46
N TRP A 429 -14.21 23.68 1.56
CA TRP A 429 -14.99 24.93 1.55
C TRP A 429 -16.05 24.97 0.44
N TYR A 430 -15.92 24.18 -0.63
CA TYR A 430 -16.78 24.29 -1.82
C TYR A 430 -17.86 23.22 -1.92
N VAL A 431 -17.76 22.13 -1.17
CA VAL A 431 -18.63 20.96 -1.31
C VAL A 431 -19.54 20.86 -0.07
N PRO A 432 -20.80 21.35 -0.15
CA PRO A 432 -21.73 21.39 0.99
C PRO A 432 -22.41 20.04 1.21
N CYS A 433 -21.64 19.03 1.62
CA CYS A 433 -22.16 17.73 2.03
C CYS A 433 -23.19 17.88 3.16
N GLY A 434 -24.43 17.42 2.94
CA GLY A 434 -25.53 17.65 3.89
C GLY A 434 -25.91 19.13 4.08
N GLY A 435 -25.57 20.00 3.12
CA GLY A 435 -25.78 21.45 3.20
C GLY A 435 -24.68 22.22 3.95
N VAL A 436 -23.70 21.55 4.57
CA VAL A 436 -22.65 22.17 5.38
C VAL A 436 -21.27 21.70 4.94
N CYS A 437 -20.42 22.62 4.49
CA CYS A 437 -19.04 22.32 4.10
C CYS A 437 -18.21 21.74 5.28
N TYR A 438 -17.05 21.16 5.01
CA TYR A 438 -16.21 20.53 6.06
C TYR A 438 -15.38 21.56 6.84
N GLY A 439 -14.92 22.63 6.19
CA GLY A 439 -14.00 23.63 6.77
C GLY A 439 -12.64 23.03 7.18
N ASP A 440 -11.79 23.87 7.77
CA ASP A 440 -10.40 23.55 8.12
C ASP A 440 -10.13 23.50 9.65
N GLY A 441 -11.12 23.82 10.48
CA GLY A 441 -10.94 23.97 11.94
C GLY A 441 -10.56 22.70 12.73
N ASN A 442 -10.79 21.50 12.17
CA ASN A 442 -10.41 20.22 12.78
C ASN A 442 -10.21 19.13 11.70
N LEU A 443 -9.53 19.49 10.61
CA LEU A 443 -9.43 18.70 9.39
C LEU A 443 -8.11 17.91 9.29
N ALA A 444 -8.19 16.65 8.85
CA ALA A 444 -7.05 15.88 8.37
C ALA A 444 -7.33 15.24 6.99
N PHE A 445 -6.41 15.43 6.06
CA PHE A 445 -6.39 14.71 4.78
C PHE A 445 -5.63 13.39 4.90
N ILE A 446 -6.15 12.33 4.29
CA ILE A 446 -5.43 11.06 4.07
C ILE A 446 -5.17 10.94 2.57
N ALA A 447 -3.98 11.33 2.13
CA ALA A 447 -3.51 11.20 0.76
C ALA A 447 -2.98 9.79 0.51
N ASN A 448 -3.53 9.05 -0.46
CA ASN A 448 -3.09 7.71 -0.82
C ASN A 448 -2.28 7.68 -2.12
N ASP A 449 -1.11 7.04 -2.07
CA ASP A 449 -0.14 6.83 -3.17
C ASP A 449 0.33 8.10 -3.91
N TRP A 450 1.27 7.91 -4.84
CA TRP A 450 1.90 8.99 -5.61
C TRP A 450 0.89 9.88 -6.36
N HIS A 451 -0.27 9.31 -6.70
CA HIS A 451 -1.43 9.98 -7.29
C HIS A 451 -1.86 11.23 -6.51
N THR A 452 -1.75 11.19 -5.19
CA THR A 452 -2.19 12.25 -4.28
C THR A 452 -1.06 12.85 -3.45
N ALA A 453 0.18 12.37 -3.61
CA ALA A 453 1.35 12.88 -2.90
C ALA A 453 1.70 14.35 -3.21
N LEU A 454 1.08 14.98 -4.22
CA LEU A 454 1.10 16.44 -4.41
C LEU A 454 0.20 17.21 -3.42
N LEU A 455 -0.85 16.58 -2.87
CA LEU A 455 -1.78 17.19 -1.91
C LEU A 455 -1.08 17.82 -0.70
N PRO A 456 -0.22 17.12 0.08
CA PRO A 456 0.51 17.74 1.19
C PRO A 456 1.45 18.87 0.73
N VAL A 457 1.99 18.79 -0.50
CA VAL A 457 2.86 19.85 -1.05
C VAL A 457 2.04 21.11 -1.36
N TYR A 458 0.87 20.99 -1.99
CA TYR A 458 -0.03 22.13 -2.23
C TYR A 458 -0.61 22.70 -0.92
N LEU A 459 -1.03 21.83 0.00
CA LEU A 459 -1.51 22.23 1.33
C LEU A 459 -0.50 23.12 2.06
N LYS A 460 0.80 22.78 1.97
CA LYS A 460 1.88 23.61 2.50
C LYS A 460 2.05 24.89 1.67
N ALA A 461 2.42 24.76 0.39
CA ALA A 461 2.88 25.84 -0.48
C ALA A 461 1.85 26.95 -0.72
N TYR A 462 0.57 26.60 -0.85
CA TYR A 462 -0.48 27.56 -1.19
C TYR A 462 -1.35 28.00 -0.01
N TYR A 463 -1.45 27.20 1.06
CA TYR A 463 -2.36 27.50 2.17
C TYR A 463 -1.59 27.82 3.45
N ARG A 464 -0.85 26.85 4.02
CA ARG A 464 -0.15 27.04 5.31
C ARG A 464 0.89 28.15 5.27
N ASP A 465 1.69 28.21 4.20
CA ASP A 465 2.71 29.24 4.00
C ASP A 465 2.08 30.65 3.87
N HIS A 466 0.79 30.73 3.56
CA HIS A 466 -0.03 31.95 3.48
C HIS A 466 -1.01 32.13 4.67
N GLY A 467 -0.89 31.30 5.72
CA GLY A 467 -1.68 31.39 6.96
C GLY A 467 -3.06 30.71 6.93
N ILE A 468 -3.48 30.14 5.80
CA ILE A 468 -4.76 29.43 5.61
C ILE A 468 -4.57 27.94 5.93
N MET A 469 -5.60 27.22 6.41
CA MET A 469 -5.49 25.78 6.76
C MET A 469 -4.36 25.46 7.77
N LYS A 470 -3.99 26.43 8.62
CA LYS A 470 -2.83 26.31 9.54
C LYS A 470 -2.90 25.08 10.45
N TYR A 471 -4.10 24.67 10.84
CA TYR A 471 -4.36 23.52 11.71
C TYR A 471 -4.75 22.24 10.95
N THR A 472 -4.98 22.32 9.63
CA THR A 472 -5.26 21.15 8.79
C THR A 472 -4.03 20.25 8.67
N ARG A 473 -4.18 18.95 8.87
CA ARG A 473 -3.08 17.96 8.76
C ARG A 473 -3.23 17.06 7.54
N SER A 474 -2.16 16.33 7.23
CA SER A 474 -2.00 15.49 6.06
C SER A 474 -1.21 14.24 6.42
N VAL A 475 -1.77 13.08 6.09
CA VAL A 475 -1.14 11.77 6.21
C VAL A 475 -0.95 11.21 4.81
N LEU A 476 0.28 10.85 4.43
CA LEU A 476 0.57 10.19 3.15
C LEU A 476 0.67 8.68 3.34
N VAL A 477 -0.27 7.91 2.78
CA VAL A 477 -0.30 6.45 2.83
C VAL A 477 0.33 5.86 1.58
N ILE A 478 1.30 4.97 1.76
CA ILE A 478 1.98 4.22 0.71
C ILE A 478 1.35 2.83 0.64
N HIS A 479 0.70 2.51 -0.47
CA HIS A 479 0.20 1.16 -0.76
C HIS A 479 1.19 0.39 -1.63
N ASN A 480 1.93 1.07 -2.51
CA ASN A 480 3.02 0.47 -3.29
C ASN A 480 4.12 1.48 -3.69
N ILE A 481 5.29 1.39 -3.05
CA ILE A 481 6.46 2.24 -3.30
C ILE A 481 7.06 2.12 -4.72
N ALA A 482 6.69 1.10 -5.52
CA ALA A 482 7.21 0.95 -6.88
C ALA A 482 6.67 2.01 -7.86
N HIS A 483 5.49 2.57 -7.60
CA HIS A 483 4.88 3.61 -8.43
C HIS A 483 5.02 4.98 -7.75
N GLN A 484 5.93 5.83 -8.25
CA GLN A 484 6.41 7.02 -7.52
C GLN A 484 6.11 8.37 -8.19
N GLY A 485 5.47 8.36 -9.36
CA GLY A 485 5.30 9.57 -10.18
C GLY A 485 6.63 10.15 -10.67
N ARG A 486 7.46 9.34 -11.34
CA ARG A 486 8.78 9.76 -11.84
C ARG A 486 8.71 10.51 -13.18
N GLY A 487 9.66 11.42 -13.42
CA GLY A 487 9.81 12.15 -14.69
C GLY A 487 11.16 12.86 -14.84
N PRO A 488 11.43 13.50 -15.99
CA PRO A 488 12.51 14.48 -16.14
C PRO A 488 12.30 15.66 -15.18
N VAL A 489 13.39 16.32 -14.76
CA VAL A 489 13.33 17.45 -13.81
C VAL A 489 12.45 18.60 -14.33
N ASP A 490 12.44 18.83 -15.64
CA ASP A 490 11.63 19.87 -16.31
C ASP A 490 10.11 19.72 -16.10
N ASP A 491 9.63 18.52 -15.77
CA ASP A 491 8.20 18.29 -15.48
C ASP A 491 7.69 19.08 -14.26
N PHE A 492 8.59 19.59 -13.41
CA PHE A 492 8.24 20.51 -12.32
C PHE A 492 7.49 21.75 -12.84
N SER A 493 7.73 22.16 -14.10
CA SER A 493 6.96 23.24 -14.73
C SER A 493 5.45 22.96 -14.86
N TYR A 494 5.03 21.69 -14.82
CA TYR A 494 3.62 21.29 -14.92
C TYR A 494 2.91 21.16 -13.57
N VAL A 495 3.63 20.99 -12.45
CA VAL A 495 2.99 20.94 -11.12
C VAL A 495 2.59 22.32 -10.60
N ASP A 496 3.06 23.40 -11.23
CA ASP A 496 2.69 24.79 -10.92
C ASP A 496 2.88 25.09 -9.41
N LEU A 497 4.16 25.14 -9.01
CA LEU A 497 4.65 25.41 -7.66
C LEU A 497 5.78 26.45 -7.69
N PRO A 498 6.00 27.23 -6.61
CA PRO A 498 7.14 28.14 -6.51
C PRO A 498 8.49 27.41 -6.66
N ASN A 499 9.44 27.97 -7.43
CA ASN A 499 10.71 27.31 -7.76
C ASN A 499 11.53 26.79 -6.56
N HIS A 500 11.39 27.35 -5.36
CA HIS A 500 12.09 26.85 -4.17
C HIS A 500 11.60 25.47 -3.71
N TYR A 501 10.46 24.98 -4.19
CA TYR A 501 10.00 23.61 -3.97
C TYR A 501 10.69 22.58 -4.88
N LEU A 502 11.42 23.00 -5.94
CA LEU A 502 12.02 22.10 -6.93
C LEU A 502 12.91 21.00 -6.31
N ASP A 503 13.77 21.36 -5.36
CA ASP A 503 14.70 20.42 -4.72
C ASP A 503 13.98 19.43 -3.75
N SER A 504 12.70 19.66 -3.45
CA SER A 504 11.87 18.65 -2.79
C SER A 504 11.54 17.48 -3.73
N PHE A 505 11.37 17.74 -5.02
CA PHE A 505 11.02 16.75 -6.05
C PHE A 505 12.22 16.02 -6.66
N LYS A 506 13.43 16.57 -6.55
CA LYS A 506 14.64 15.90 -7.04
C LYS A 506 14.94 14.63 -6.24
N LEU A 507 15.23 13.56 -6.97
CA LEU A 507 15.85 12.33 -6.47
C LEU A 507 16.99 11.94 -7.41
N TYR A 508 18.12 11.49 -6.86
CA TYR A 508 19.25 11.00 -7.64
C TYR A 508 19.19 9.47 -7.78
N ASP A 509 19.20 8.99 -9.01
CA ASP A 509 19.34 7.58 -9.36
C ASP A 509 20.79 7.32 -9.83
N PRO A 510 21.56 6.39 -9.22
CA PRO A 510 22.94 6.12 -9.64
C PRO A 510 23.11 5.66 -11.09
N VAL A 511 22.04 5.20 -11.74
CA VAL A 511 22.02 4.79 -13.16
C VAL A 511 21.36 5.86 -14.04
N GLY A 512 20.29 6.50 -13.54
CA GLY A 512 19.48 7.46 -14.28
C GLY A 512 19.86 8.93 -14.15
N GLY A 513 20.65 9.32 -13.15
CA GLY A 513 20.93 10.71 -12.77
C GLY A 513 19.82 11.36 -11.93
N GLU A 514 19.81 12.69 -11.89
CA GLU A 514 18.72 13.45 -11.24
C GLU A 514 17.40 13.32 -12.01
N HIS A 515 16.32 13.03 -11.29
CA HIS A 515 14.97 12.95 -11.84
C HIS A 515 13.93 13.57 -10.89
N PHE A 516 12.79 13.97 -11.46
CA PHE A 516 11.61 14.43 -10.74
C PHE A 516 10.86 13.22 -10.15
N ASN A 517 10.42 13.33 -8.89
CA ASN A 517 9.75 12.27 -8.15
C ASN A 517 8.69 12.86 -7.20
N ILE A 518 7.41 12.54 -7.43
CA ILE A 518 6.31 13.10 -6.63
C ILE A 518 6.34 12.55 -5.19
N PHE A 519 6.58 11.24 -5.00
CA PHE A 519 6.67 10.67 -3.65
C PHE A 519 7.79 11.32 -2.83
N ALA A 520 8.95 11.63 -3.44
CA ALA A 520 10.04 12.33 -2.74
C ALA A 520 9.59 13.67 -2.13
N ALA A 521 8.78 14.45 -2.84
CA ALA A 521 8.23 15.71 -2.33
C ALA A 521 7.10 15.48 -1.31
N GLY A 522 6.19 14.54 -1.57
CA GLY A 522 5.08 14.22 -0.67
C GLY A 522 5.54 13.68 0.68
N LEU A 523 6.55 12.81 0.71
CA LEU A 523 7.21 12.30 1.91
C LEU A 523 7.80 13.42 2.76
N LYS A 524 8.49 14.38 2.14
CA LYS A 524 9.05 15.56 2.81
C LYS A 524 7.93 16.46 3.35
N ALA A 525 6.84 16.66 2.62
CA ALA A 525 5.78 17.62 2.94
C ALA A 525 4.70 17.15 3.93
N ALA A 526 4.34 15.86 3.95
CA ALA A 526 3.26 15.34 4.81
C ALA A 526 3.62 15.37 6.31
N ASP A 527 2.63 15.56 7.18
CA ASP A 527 2.84 15.63 8.65
C ASP A 527 3.05 14.24 9.26
N ARG A 528 2.41 13.21 8.69
CA ARG A 528 2.65 11.80 8.96
C ARG A 528 2.75 11.03 7.65
N VAL A 529 3.47 9.92 7.68
CA VAL A 529 3.57 8.96 6.58
C VAL A 529 3.15 7.59 7.10
N LEU A 530 2.34 6.88 6.32
CA LEU A 530 1.90 5.53 6.61
C LEU A 530 2.29 4.57 5.50
N THR A 531 2.39 3.29 5.87
CA THR A 531 2.42 2.20 4.90
C THR A 531 1.60 1.02 5.42
N VAL A 532 1.17 0.15 4.52
CA VAL A 532 0.10 -0.84 4.75
C VAL A 532 0.52 -2.12 5.52
N SER A 533 1.70 -2.14 6.16
CA SER A 533 2.07 -3.10 7.22
C SER A 533 3.34 -2.69 7.97
N HIS A 534 3.63 -3.29 9.13
CA HIS A 534 4.86 -3.06 9.91
C HIS A 534 6.09 -3.68 9.24
N GLY A 535 6.02 -4.93 8.78
CA GLY A 535 7.08 -5.60 8.04
C GLY A 535 7.46 -4.83 6.78
N TYR A 536 6.47 -4.31 6.05
CA TYR A 536 6.72 -3.46 4.89
C TYR A 536 7.31 -2.09 5.25
N SER A 537 6.99 -1.54 6.43
CA SER A 537 7.64 -0.31 6.95
C SER A 537 9.13 -0.50 7.26
N TRP A 538 9.59 -1.73 7.46
CA TRP A 538 11.02 -2.04 7.48
C TRP A 538 11.59 -2.20 6.06
N GLU A 539 10.90 -2.91 5.17
CA GLU A 539 11.40 -3.15 3.80
C GLU A 539 11.60 -1.87 3.00
N VAL A 540 10.71 -0.87 3.10
CA VAL A 540 10.91 0.40 2.37
C VAL A 540 12.09 1.24 2.88
N LYS A 541 12.71 0.85 4.01
CA LYS A 541 13.93 1.47 4.55
C LYS A 541 15.21 0.82 4.02
N THR A 542 15.14 -0.34 3.35
CA THR A 542 16.30 -0.97 2.71
C THR A 542 16.53 -0.43 1.30
N LEU A 543 17.75 -0.60 0.78
CA LEU A 543 18.12 -0.17 -0.57
C LEU A 543 17.21 -0.81 -1.64
N GLU A 544 16.91 -2.09 -1.46
CA GLU A 544 16.14 -2.95 -2.35
C GLU A 544 14.63 -2.67 -2.23
N GLY A 545 14.08 -2.69 -1.02
CA GLY A 545 12.65 -2.55 -0.77
C GLY A 545 12.15 -1.10 -0.84
N GLY A 546 13.03 -0.12 -0.66
CA GLY A 546 12.69 1.31 -0.74
C GLY A 546 12.72 1.93 -2.13
N TRP A 547 13.12 1.21 -3.17
CA TRP A 547 13.13 1.69 -4.57
C TRP A 547 13.73 3.10 -4.73
N GLY A 548 14.90 3.34 -4.11
CA GLY A 548 15.61 4.63 -4.10
C GLY A 548 15.08 5.70 -3.13
N LEU A 549 13.89 5.54 -2.55
CA LEU A 549 13.32 6.48 -1.56
C LEU A 549 13.75 6.19 -0.11
N HIS A 550 14.46 5.09 0.14
CA HIS A 550 14.87 4.62 1.47
C HIS A 550 15.58 5.69 2.32
N ASN A 551 16.46 6.53 1.73
CA ASN A 551 17.14 7.59 2.49
C ASN A 551 16.13 8.63 3.01
N ILE A 552 15.23 9.11 2.14
CA ILE A 552 14.17 10.06 2.51
C ILE A 552 13.24 9.44 3.57
N ILE A 553 12.93 8.15 3.49
CA ILE A 553 12.09 7.45 4.46
C ILE A 553 12.80 7.34 5.82
N ASN A 554 14.09 7.00 5.85
CA ASN A 554 14.88 6.94 7.09
C ASN A 554 15.09 8.33 7.72
N GLU A 555 15.32 9.38 6.92
CA GLU A 555 15.35 10.78 7.38
C GLU A 555 14.02 11.24 8.02
N ASN A 556 12.90 10.62 7.62
CA ASN A 556 11.55 10.96 8.06
C ASN A 556 10.95 9.88 8.98
N ASP A 557 11.77 8.99 9.55
CA ASP A 557 11.28 7.82 10.31
C ASP A 557 10.42 8.20 11.54
N TRP A 558 10.76 9.32 12.18
CA TRP A 558 10.02 9.89 13.32
C TRP A 558 8.53 10.18 13.04
N LYS A 559 8.14 10.27 11.77
CA LYS A 559 6.76 10.44 11.32
C LYS A 559 6.21 9.28 10.47
N PHE A 560 6.96 8.18 10.35
CA PHE A 560 6.59 7.02 9.54
C PHE A 560 6.11 5.84 10.40
N ARG A 561 5.02 5.18 9.99
CA ARG A 561 4.48 4.00 10.70
C ARG A 561 3.83 3.01 9.74
N GLY A 562 4.00 1.72 10.03
CA GLY A 562 3.22 0.64 9.42
C GLY A 562 1.88 0.43 10.12
N ILE A 563 0.80 0.21 9.37
CA ILE A 563 -0.50 -0.25 9.88
C ILE A 563 -1.03 -1.29 8.90
N VAL A 564 -1.33 -2.50 9.38
CA VAL A 564 -1.94 -3.58 8.57
C VAL A 564 -3.38 -3.22 8.20
N ASN A 565 -3.76 -3.45 6.94
CA ASN A 565 -5.13 -3.24 6.45
C ASN A 565 -6.11 -4.29 7.01
N GLY A 566 -7.38 -3.91 7.16
CA GLY A 566 -8.47 -4.86 7.38
C GLY A 566 -8.99 -5.49 6.09
N ILE A 567 -9.98 -6.37 6.23
CA ILE A 567 -10.83 -6.86 5.13
C ILE A 567 -12.28 -6.41 5.33
N ASP A 568 -13.04 -6.27 4.24
CA ASP A 568 -14.48 -6.07 4.32
C ASP A 568 -15.15 -7.41 4.68
N THR A 569 -15.73 -7.48 5.89
CA THR A 569 -16.37 -8.68 6.45
C THR A 569 -17.82 -8.89 5.99
N GLN A 570 -18.33 -8.03 5.10
CA GLN A 570 -19.58 -8.24 4.36
C GLN A 570 -19.29 -8.84 2.97
N GLU A 571 -18.21 -8.41 2.29
CA GLU A 571 -17.74 -9.03 1.04
C GLU A 571 -17.08 -10.41 1.31
N TRP A 572 -16.10 -10.47 2.22
CA TRP A 572 -15.25 -11.64 2.41
C TRP A 572 -15.55 -12.41 3.71
N ASN A 573 -16.70 -13.08 3.78
CA ASN A 573 -17.12 -13.83 4.96
C ASN A 573 -17.89 -15.13 4.59
N PRO A 574 -17.40 -16.34 4.95
CA PRO A 574 -18.03 -17.59 4.53
C PRO A 574 -19.47 -17.77 5.04
N LYS A 575 -19.88 -17.08 6.11
CA LYS A 575 -21.24 -17.15 6.67
C LYS A 575 -22.28 -16.46 5.77
N PHE A 576 -21.85 -15.49 4.96
CA PHE A 576 -22.72 -14.62 4.15
C PHE A 576 -22.30 -14.46 2.68
N ASP A 577 -21.16 -15.03 2.26
CA ASP A 577 -20.63 -14.95 0.89
C ASP A 577 -21.66 -15.43 -0.16
N THR A 578 -22.13 -14.49 -0.98
CA THR A 578 -23.14 -14.69 -2.01
C THR A 578 -22.70 -15.65 -3.12
N TYR A 579 -21.40 -15.85 -3.33
CA TYR A 579 -20.86 -16.75 -4.35
C TYR A 579 -20.88 -18.23 -3.93
N LEU A 580 -21.19 -18.52 -2.66
CA LEU A 580 -21.34 -19.87 -2.10
C LEU A 580 -22.81 -20.36 -2.05
N HIS A 581 -23.80 -19.54 -2.44
CA HIS A 581 -25.22 -19.92 -2.46
C HIS A 581 -25.63 -20.86 -3.62
N SER A 582 -24.74 -21.18 -4.57
CA SER A 582 -25.10 -21.92 -5.79
C SER A 582 -24.04 -22.95 -6.22
N ASP A 583 -24.39 -23.82 -7.16
CA ASP A 583 -23.48 -24.79 -7.82
C ASP A 583 -22.81 -25.79 -6.85
N ASP A 584 -23.60 -26.35 -5.93
CA ASP A 584 -23.22 -27.29 -4.86
C ASP A 584 -22.31 -26.73 -3.73
N TYR A 585 -21.99 -25.44 -3.76
CA TYR A 585 -21.34 -24.76 -2.62
C TYR A 585 -22.33 -24.53 -1.46
N THR A 586 -21.80 -24.18 -0.29
CA THR A 586 -22.59 -23.79 0.88
C THR A 586 -21.87 -22.72 1.71
N ASN A 587 -22.65 -21.96 2.49
CA ASN A 587 -22.10 -21.02 3.47
C ASN A 587 -21.78 -21.74 4.78
N TYR A 588 -20.74 -21.25 5.46
CA TYR A 588 -20.26 -21.87 6.70
C TYR A 588 -19.65 -20.86 7.68
N SER A 589 -19.45 -21.35 8.89
CA SER A 589 -19.13 -20.63 10.11
C SER A 589 -18.12 -21.45 10.91
N LEU A 590 -17.67 -20.95 12.05
CA LEU A 590 -16.69 -21.64 12.90
C LEU A 590 -17.26 -22.96 13.46
N GLU A 591 -18.58 -23.05 13.58
CA GLU A 591 -19.34 -24.17 14.14
C GLU A 591 -19.44 -25.33 13.12
N ASN A 592 -19.91 -25.02 11.91
CA ASN A 592 -20.13 -26.00 10.84
C ASN A 592 -19.01 -26.09 9.79
N LEU A 593 -17.84 -25.47 10.05
CA LEU A 593 -16.61 -25.53 9.25
C LEU A 593 -16.30 -26.94 8.73
N HIS A 594 -16.37 -27.93 9.62
CA HIS A 594 -16.08 -29.34 9.36
C HIS A 594 -17.05 -30.03 8.38
N ILE A 595 -18.17 -29.40 8.04
CA ILE A 595 -19.16 -29.86 7.04
C ILE A 595 -19.08 -28.99 5.78
N GLY A 596 -19.21 -27.68 5.95
CA GLY A 596 -19.36 -26.75 4.83
C GLY A 596 -18.10 -26.58 3.99
N LYS A 597 -16.91 -26.57 4.60
CA LYS A 597 -15.65 -26.45 3.85
C LYS A 597 -15.36 -27.68 2.98
N PRO A 598 -15.50 -28.94 3.47
CA PRO A 598 -15.46 -30.12 2.60
C PRO A 598 -16.50 -30.14 1.47
N GLN A 599 -17.68 -29.57 1.68
CA GLN A 599 -18.70 -29.43 0.63
C GLN A 599 -18.24 -28.43 -0.45
N CYS A 600 -17.77 -27.23 -0.07
CA CYS A 600 -17.19 -26.26 -1.00
C CYS A 600 -15.96 -26.80 -1.75
N LYS A 601 -15.14 -27.64 -1.11
CA LYS A 601 -14.02 -28.36 -1.74
C LYS A 601 -14.50 -29.35 -2.80
N ALA A 602 -15.52 -30.15 -2.51
CA ALA A 602 -16.10 -31.10 -3.46
C ALA A 602 -16.78 -30.39 -4.65
N ALA A 603 -17.48 -29.27 -4.38
CA ALA A 603 -18.05 -28.41 -5.40
C ALA A 603 -16.98 -27.81 -6.31
N LEU A 604 -15.87 -27.29 -5.75
CA LEU A 604 -14.73 -26.75 -6.50
C LEU A 604 -14.01 -27.81 -7.34
N GLN A 605 -13.82 -29.02 -6.79
CA GLN A 605 -13.29 -30.15 -7.55
C GLN A 605 -14.20 -30.49 -8.74
N LYS A 606 -15.53 -30.51 -8.53
CA LYS A 606 -16.52 -30.78 -9.58
C LYS A 606 -16.59 -29.67 -10.65
N GLU A 607 -16.62 -28.40 -10.25
CA GLU A 607 -16.65 -27.22 -11.14
C GLU A 607 -15.43 -27.19 -12.07
N LEU A 608 -14.25 -27.52 -11.53
CA LEU A 608 -13.00 -27.56 -12.28
C LEU A 608 -12.71 -28.90 -12.95
N GLY A 609 -13.62 -29.89 -12.85
CA GLY A 609 -13.43 -31.22 -13.43
C GLY A 609 -12.20 -31.96 -12.90
N LEU A 610 -11.82 -31.74 -11.65
CA LEU A 610 -10.83 -32.53 -10.91
C LEU A 610 -11.50 -33.77 -10.28
N PRO A 611 -10.73 -34.84 -9.97
CA PRO A 611 -11.25 -35.97 -9.19
C PRO A 611 -11.78 -35.49 -7.83
N VAL A 612 -13.08 -35.69 -7.58
CA VAL A 612 -13.72 -35.34 -6.31
C VAL A 612 -13.22 -36.28 -5.22
N ARG A 613 -12.42 -35.74 -4.30
CA ARG A 613 -11.67 -36.47 -3.28
C ARG A 613 -11.56 -35.61 -2.02
N PRO A 614 -12.19 -36.01 -0.88
CA PRO A 614 -12.10 -35.23 0.36
C PRO A 614 -10.70 -35.34 1.01
N ASP A 615 -10.03 -36.48 0.78
CA ASP A 615 -8.76 -36.86 1.38
C ASP A 615 -7.56 -36.13 0.77
N VAL A 616 -7.58 -35.85 -0.54
CA VAL A 616 -6.46 -35.18 -1.23
C VAL A 616 -6.36 -33.70 -0.83
N PRO A 617 -5.16 -33.16 -0.52
CA PRO A 617 -4.96 -31.73 -0.26
C PRO A 617 -5.16 -30.90 -1.54
N LEU A 618 -5.97 -29.85 -1.47
CA LEU A 618 -6.23 -28.90 -2.55
C LEU A 618 -5.52 -27.57 -2.27
N ILE A 619 -4.54 -27.23 -3.12
CA ILE A 619 -3.73 -26.02 -3.05
C ILE A 619 -4.28 -25.00 -4.05
N GLY A 620 -4.63 -23.81 -3.58
CA GLY A 620 -5.01 -22.66 -4.41
C GLY A 620 -3.87 -21.65 -4.58
N PHE A 621 -3.87 -20.95 -5.72
CA PHE A 621 -3.16 -19.69 -5.94
C PHE A 621 -4.11 -18.69 -6.61
N ILE A 622 -4.11 -17.44 -6.16
CA ILE A 622 -4.92 -16.35 -6.73
C ILE A 622 -4.03 -15.12 -6.88
N GLY A 623 -3.88 -14.55 -8.08
CA GLY A 623 -3.12 -13.30 -8.23
C GLY A 623 -2.84 -12.85 -9.66
N ARG A 624 -2.20 -11.68 -9.79
CA ARG A 624 -1.63 -11.22 -11.06
C ARG A 624 -0.47 -12.14 -11.46
N LEU A 625 -0.41 -12.53 -12.73
CA LEU A 625 0.64 -13.40 -13.23
C LEU A 625 1.88 -12.58 -13.60
N ASP A 626 2.74 -12.35 -12.61
CA ASP A 626 4.02 -11.67 -12.73
C ASP A 626 5.10 -12.23 -11.76
N HIS A 627 6.30 -11.65 -11.83
CA HIS A 627 7.45 -12.00 -11.00
C HIS A 627 7.35 -11.45 -9.55
N GLN A 628 6.48 -10.48 -9.27
CA GLN A 628 6.21 -10.01 -7.90
C GLN A 628 5.48 -11.10 -7.12
N LYS A 629 4.48 -11.75 -7.73
CA LYS A 629 3.66 -12.81 -7.12
C LYS A 629 4.30 -14.21 -7.12
N GLY A 630 5.52 -14.34 -7.62
CA GLY A 630 6.33 -15.57 -7.52
C GLY A 630 5.79 -16.77 -8.30
N VAL A 631 5.03 -16.54 -9.38
CA VAL A 631 4.44 -17.61 -10.21
C VAL A 631 5.51 -18.54 -10.79
N ASP A 632 6.69 -18.02 -11.07
CA ASP A 632 7.87 -18.75 -11.50
C ASP A 632 8.41 -19.71 -10.41
N LEU A 633 8.34 -19.34 -9.12
CA LEU A 633 8.68 -20.25 -8.01
C LEU A 633 7.67 -21.39 -7.89
N ILE A 634 6.39 -21.13 -8.21
CA ILE A 634 5.36 -22.18 -8.30
C ILE A 634 5.70 -23.11 -9.47
N ALA A 635 6.04 -22.58 -10.64
CA ALA A 635 6.39 -23.37 -11.82
C ALA A 635 7.62 -24.28 -11.59
N GLU A 636 8.65 -23.79 -10.89
CA GLU A 636 9.80 -24.60 -10.46
C GLU A 636 9.41 -25.69 -9.44
N ALA A 637 8.44 -25.41 -8.56
CA ALA A 637 7.97 -26.36 -7.55
C ALA A 637 6.90 -27.36 -8.07
N VAL A 638 6.20 -27.07 -9.17
CA VAL A 638 5.14 -27.94 -9.76
C VAL A 638 5.59 -29.39 -9.97
N PRO A 639 6.77 -29.70 -10.54
CA PRO A 639 7.24 -31.08 -10.67
C PRO A 639 7.33 -31.84 -9.34
N TRP A 640 7.71 -31.15 -8.25
CA TRP A 640 7.68 -31.72 -6.91
C TRP A 640 6.25 -31.86 -6.39
N MET A 641 5.41 -30.83 -6.52
CA MET A 641 4.00 -30.89 -6.10
C MET A 641 3.28 -32.06 -6.77
N MET A 642 3.44 -32.25 -8.08
CA MET A 642 2.77 -33.30 -8.84
C MET A 642 3.32 -34.71 -8.54
N SER A 643 4.52 -34.82 -7.94
CA SER A 643 5.01 -36.08 -7.35
C SER A 643 4.23 -36.48 -6.08
N GLN A 644 3.64 -35.50 -5.39
CA GLN A 644 2.79 -35.72 -4.23
C GLN A 644 1.36 -36.07 -4.66
N ASP A 645 0.61 -36.73 -3.78
CA ASP A 645 -0.84 -36.85 -3.91
C ASP A 645 -1.50 -35.57 -3.39
N VAL A 646 -1.68 -34.60 -4.29
CA VAL A 646 -2.24 -33.25 -4.09
C VAL A 646 -2.98 -32.81 -5.35
N GLN A 647 -3.79 -31.75 -5.23
CA GLN A 647 -4.37 -31.00 -6.35
C GLN A 647 -3.93 -29.53 -6.29
N LEU A 648 -3.81 -28.88 -7.45
CA LEU A 648 -3.37 -27.49 -7.60
C LEU A 648 -4.34 -26.70 -8.50
N VAL A 649 -4.80 -25.55 -8.04
CA VAL A 649 -5.65 -24.63 -8.80
C VAL A 649 -5.02 -23.25 -8.80
N MET A 650 -4.76 -22.71 -9.99
CA MET A 650 -4.19 -21.36 -10.15
C MET A 650 -5.19 -20.46 -10.88
N LEU A 651 -5.51 -19.31 -10.30
CA LEU A 651 -6.35 -18.25 -10.85
C LEU A 651 -5.53 -16.98 -11.07
N GLY A 652 -5.46 -16.50 -12.31
CA GLY A 652 -4.81 -15.22 -12.59
C GLY A 652 -4.70 -14.85 -14.07
N SER A 653 -4.35 -13.59 -14.32
CA SER A 653 -3.96 -13.06 -15.64
C SER A 653 -2.79 -12.10 -15.49
N GLY A 654 -2.02 -11.87 -16.54
CA GLY A 654 -0.88 -10.95 -16.50
C GLY A 654 0.02 -11.08 -17.71
N ARG A 655 1.22 -11.65 -17.53
CA ARG A 655 2.17 -11.84 -18.62
C ARG A 655 1.81 -13.09 -19.44
N PRO A 656 1.77 -13.02 -20.79
CA PRO A 656 1.43 -14.17 -21.64
C PRO A 656 2.36 -15.39 -21.49
N ASP A 657 3.63 -15.18 -21.11
CA ASP A 657 4.57 -16.28 -20.87
C ASP A 657 4.24 -17.08 -19.60
N LEU A 658 3.73 -16.42 -18.56
CA LEU A 658 3.25 -17.08 -17.33
C LEU A 658 1.85 -17.70 -17.52
N GLU A 659 0.98 -17.07 -18.31
CA GLU A 659 -0.32 -17.65 -18.70
C GLU A 659 -0.16 -18.97 -19.48
N GLU A 660 0.84 -19.03 -20.37
CA GLU A 660 1.15 -20.25 -21.11
C GLU A 660 1.73 -21.36 -20.21
N VAL A 661 2.54 -21.02 -19.20
CA VAL A 661 3.01 -21.99 -18.18
C VAL A 661 1.83 -22.63 -17.43
N LEU A 662 0.80 -21.86 -17.07
CA LEU A 662 -0.42 -22.39 -16.44
C LEU A 662 -1.15 -23.38 -17.36
N ARG A 663 -1.28 -23.07 -18.65
CA ARG A 663 -1.94 -23.92 -19.66
C ARG A 663 -1.16 -25.23 -19.91
N GLN A 664 0.17 -25.15 -19.98
CA GLN A 664 1.03 -26.31 -20.15
C GLN A 664 0.98 -27.24 -18.92
N MET A 665 0.99 -26.66 -17.71
CA MET A 665 0.83 -27.38 -16.45
C MET A 665 -0.51 -28.12 -16.38
N GLU A 666 -1.64 -27.48 -16.73
CA GLU A 666 -2.94 -28.15 -16.79
C GLU A 666 -2.96 -29.27 -17.85
N HIS A 667 -2.39 -29.01 -19.04
CA HIS A 667 -2.34 -30.00 -20.11
C HIS A 667 -1.53 -31.25 -19.72
N GLN A 668 -0.45 -31.07 -18.94
CA GLN A 668 0.44 -32.15 -18.49
C GLN A 668 -0.12 -32.95 -17.31
N TYR A 669 -0.87 -32.31 -16.40
CA TYR A 669 -1.32 -32.89 -15.13
C TYR A 669 -2.84 -32.85 -14.97
N ARG A 670 -3.58 -33.31 -15.99
CA ARG A 670 -5.05 -33.16 -16.11
C ARG A 670 -5.87 -33.77 -14.95
N ASP A 671 -5.32 -34.69 -14.18
CA ASP A 671 -5.96 -35.29 -12.99
C ASP A 671 -5.68 -34.54 -11.68
N LYS A 672 -4.66 -33.67 -11.65
CA LYS A 672 -4.24 -32.95 -10.44
C LYS A 672 -4.34 -31.43 -10.52
N ALA A 673 -4.16 -30.82 -11.69
CA ALA A 673 -3.82 -29.40 -11.78
C ALA A 673 -4.65 -28.61 -12.80
N ARG A 674 -4.97 -27.35 -12.47
CA ARG A 674 -5.80 -26.43 -13.28
C ARG A 674 -5.25 -25.01 -13.30
N GLY A 675 -5.30 -24.37 -14.46
CA GLY A 675 -4.83 -23.01 -14.71
C GLY A 675 -5.93 -22.12 -15.30
N TRP A 676 -6.74 -21.51 -14.45
CA TRP A 676 -7.79 -20.57 -14.86
C TRP A 676 -7.17 -19.21 -15.21
N VAL A 677 -7.00 -18.97 -16.51
CA VAL A 677 -6.39 -17.73 -17.03
C VAL A 677 -7.47 -16.64 -17.21
N GLY A 678 -7.38 -15.58 -16.39
CA GLY A 678 -8.28 -14.44 -16.41
C GLY A 678 -8.42 -13.75 -15.04
N PHE A 679 -9.47 -12.94 -14.90
CA PHE A 679 -9.95 -12.42 -13.61
C PHE A 679 -11.42 -12.80 -13.38
N SER A 680 -11.74 -13.34 -12.20
CA SER A 680 -13.11 -13.67 -11.77
C SER A 680 -13.22 -13.60 -10.25
N VAL A 681 -14.09 -12.73 -9.74
CA VAL A 681 -14.36 -12.58 -8.30
C VAL A 681 -15.06 -13.84 -7.76
N LYS A 682 -16.14 -14.30 -8.41
CA LYS A 682 -16.85 -15.53 -8.07
C LYS A 682 -15.90 -16.73 -7.92
N THR A 683 -14.93 -16.88 -8.84
CA THR A 683 -13.95 -17.98 -8.80
C THR A 683 -12.91 -17.78 -7.70
N ALA A 684 -12.50 -16.54 -7.39
CA ALA A 684 -11.57 -16.24 -6.30
C ALA A 684 -12.17 -16.58 -4.92
N HIS A 685 -13.43 -16.21 -4.68
CA HIS A 685 -14.16 -16.60 -3.47
C HIS A 685 -14.26 -18.12 -3.34
N ARG A 686 -14.64 -18.81 -4.42
CA ARG A 686 -14.76 -20.27 -4.45
C ARG A 686 -13.45 -21.01 -4.20
N ILE A 687 -12.34 -20.55 -4.78
CA ILE A 687 -11.01 -21.10 -4.48
C ILE A 687 -10.64 -20.84 -3.02
N THR A 688 -10.89 -19.63 -2.52
CA THR A 688 -10.62 -19.26 -1.10
C THR A 688 -11.44 -20.11 -0.14
N ALA A 689 -12.70 -20.43 -0.48
CA ALA A 689 -13.58 -21.27 0.33
C ALA A 689 -13.27 -22.77 0.23
N GLY A 690 -12.99 -23.29 -0.97
CA GLY A 690 -12.86 -24.72 -1.24
C GLY A 690 -11.44 -25.29 -1.13
N ALA A 691 -10.38 -24.47 -1.18
CA ALA A 691 -9.01 -24.93 -0.97
C ALA A 691 -8.73 -25.26 0.50
N ASP A 692 -7.83 -26.20 0.75
CA ASP A 692 -7.27 -26.44 2.09
C ASP A 692 -6.11 -25.46 2.36
N ILE A 693 -5.31 -25.18 1.32
CA ILE A 693 -4.10 -24.36 1.36
C ILE A 693 -4.24 -23.21 0.35
N LEU A 694 -3.86 -21.99 0.71
CA LEU A 694 -3.68 -20.88 -0.24
C LEU A 694 -2.22 -20.44 -0.27
N LEU A 695 -1.65 -20.28 -1.47
CA LEU A 695 -0.21 -20.11 -1.69
C LEU A 695 0.12 -18.66 -2.08
N MET A 696 1.06 -18.03 -1.37
CA MET A 696 1.51 -16.65 -1.61
C MET A 696 3.04 -16.56 -1.63
N PRO A 697 3.71 -17.02 -2.69
CA PRO A 697 5.17 -16.96 -2.82
C PRO A 697 5.66 -15.59 -3.29
N SER A 698 4.97 -14.52 -2.89
CA SER A 698 5.25 -13.15 -3.34
C SER A 698 6.66 -12.72 -2.92
N ARG A 699 7.47 -12.23 -3.85
CA ARG A 699 8.79 -11.66 -3.56
C ARG A 699 8.71 -10.36 -2.75
N PHE A 700 7.56 -9.68 -2.80
CA PHE A 700 7.32 -8.39 -2.19
C PHE A 700 5.81 -8.15 -2.08
N GLU A 701 5.29 -7.96 -0.87
CA GLU A 701 3.85 -7.85 -0.62
C GLU A 701 3.54 -6.78 0.44
N PRO A 702 3.25 -5.53 0.04
CA PRO A 702 3.03 -4.40 0.95
C PRO A 702 2.11 -4.68 2.15
N CYS A 703 1.00 -5.36 1.89
CA CYS A 703 0.09 -5.91 2.91
C CYS A 703 -0.28 -7.35 2.55
N GLY A 704 -0.82 -7.53 1.35
CA GLY A 704 -1.53 -8.75 0.98
C GLY A 704 -2.92 -8.76 1.60
N LEU A 705 -3.92 -9.23 0.84
CA LEU A 705 -5.29 -9.44 1.33
C LEU A 705 -5.66 -10.92 1.30
N ASN A 706 -5.14 -11.68 0.32
CA ASN A 706 -5.42 -13.11 0.15
C ASN A 706 -5.18 -13.95 1.40
N GLN A 707 -4.21 -13.61 2.25
CA GLN A 707 -3.91 -14.35 3.47
C GLN A 707 -4.91 -14.04 4.59
N LEU A 708 -5.45 -12.82 4.61
CA LEU A 708 -6.56 -12.44 5.47
C LEU A 708 -7.84 -13.16 5.05
N TYR A 709 -8.11 -13.18 3.73
CA TYR A 709 -9.20 -13.97 3.15
C TYR A 709 -9.04 -15.47 3.43
N ALA A 710 -7.83 -16.02 3.29
CA ALA A 710 -7.56 -17.43 3.59
C ALA A 710 -7.91 -17.77 5.05
N MET A 711 -7.38 -16.99 6.00
CA MET A 711 -7.66 -17.19 7.43
C MET A 711 -9.15 -17.08 7.76
N ASN A 712 -9.87 -16.08 7.23
CA ASN A 712 -11.30 -15.92 7.50
C ASN A 712 -12.19 -17.04 6.91
N TYR A 713 -11.70 -17.79 5.92
CA TYR A 713 -12.37 -18.96 5.33
C TYR A 713 -11.78 -20.29 5.82
N GLY A 714 -10.95 -20.28 6.87
CA GLY A 714 -10.33 -21.49 7.42
C GLY A 714 -9.42 -22.21 6.41
N THR A 715 -8.84 -21.48 5.47
CA THR A 715 -7.85 -21.95 4.48
C THR A 715 -6.46 -21.58 4.97
N ILE A 716 -5.53 -22.53 5.00
CA ILE A 716 -4.23 -22.29 5.63
C ILE A 716 -3.29 -21.57 4.66
N PRO A 717 -2.80 -20.36 4.98
CA PRO A 717 -1.88 -19.64 4.12
C PRO A 717 -0.48 -20.26 4.19
N VAL A 718 0.17 -20.40 3.03
CA VAL A 718 1.57 -20.79 2.88
C VAL A 718 2.29 -19.65 2.15
N VAL A 719 3.11 -18.89 2.87
CA VAL A 719 3.58 -17.55 2.44
C VAL A 719 5.09 -17.40 2.45
N HIS A 720 5.61 -16.54 1.57
CA HIS A 720 6.94 -15.96 1.75
C HIS A 720 6.88 -14.87 2.85
N ALA A 721 7.84 -14.87 3.78
CA ALA A 721 7.83 -14.04 4.98
C ALA A 721 8.29 -12.58 4.72
N VAL A 722 7.62 -11.90 3.79
CA VAL A 722 7.85 -10.49 3.39
C VAL A 722 6.65 -9.60 3.67
N GLY A 723 6.92 -8.31 3.81
CA GLY A 723 5.94 -7.23 3.96
C GLY A 723 4.84 -7.56 4.98
N GLY A 724 3.58 -7.44 4.55
CA GLY A 724 2.44 -7.75 5.42
C GLY A 724 2.14 -9.24 5.58
N LEU A 725 2.65 -10.11 4.70
CA LEU A 725 2.52 -11.57 4.89
C LEU A 725 3.26 -12.01 6.15
N ARG A 726 4.42 -11.39 6.42
CA ARG A 726 5.21 -11.61 7.64
C ARG A 726 4.50 -11.19 8.93
N ASP A 727 3.74 -10.10 8.87
CA ASP A 727 3.02 -9.57 10.04
C ASP A 727 1.73 -10.36 10.32
N THR A 728 1.08 -10.87 9.27
CA THR A 728 -0.27 -11.44 9.34
C THR A 728 -0.29 -12.96 9.42
N VAL A 729 0.76 -13.65 8.95
CA VAL A 729 0.87 -15.11 9.04
C VAL A 729 2.00 -15.47 9.99
N GLN A 730 1.67 -15.64 11.27
CA GLN A 730 2.59 -16.24 12.23
C GLN A 730 2.85 -17.71 11.84
N GLN A 731 4.12 -18.08 11.72
CA GLN A 731 4.58 -19.46 11.52
C GLN A 731 3.97 -20.40 12.58
N PHE A 732 3.39 -21.50 12.13
CA PHE A 732 2.88 -22.56 12.99
C PHE A 732 4.01 -23.25 13.78
N ASP A 733 3.81 -23.39 15.09
CA ASP A 733 4.65 -24.19 15.98
C ASP A 733 3.83 -25.36 16.56
N PRO A 734 4.10 -26.62 16.16
CA PRO A 734 3.39 -27.79 16.67
C PRO A 734 3.73 -28.15 18.13
N TYR A 735 4.77 -27.54 18.74
CA TYR A 735 5.08 -27.79 20.15
C TYR A 735 4.23 -26.93 21.12
N SER A 736 3.75 -25.78 20.66
CA SER A 736 2.90 -24.87 21.44
C SER A 736 1.46 -24.76 20.91
N GLU A 737 1.15 -25.34 19.75
CA GLU A 737 -0.11 -25.14 19.03
C GLU A 737 -0.45 -23.65 18.80
N THR A 738 0.57 -22.88 18.42
CA THR A 738 0.45 -21.44 18.09
C THR A 738 0.81 -21.17 16.64
N GLY A 739 0.36 -20.02 16.11
CA GLY A 739 0.52 -19.64 14.71
C GLY A 739 -0.71 -19.92 13.84
N LEU A 740 -0.66 -19.37 12.62
CA LEU A 740 -1.79 -19.18 11.71
C LEU A 740 -1.57 -19.80 10.32
N GLY A 741 -0.33 -20.14 9.97
CA GLY A 741 0.00 -20.78 8.69
C GLY A 741 1.47 -21.18 8.60
N TRP A 742 1.93 -21.47 7.38
CA TRP A 742 3.33 -21.81 7.13
C TRP A 742 4.04 -20.68 6.39
N THR A 743 5.28 -20.43 6.78
CA THR A 743 6.11 -19.35 6.25
C THR A 743 7.40 -19.91 5.69
N PHE A 744 8.03 -19.17 4.77
CA PHE A 744 9.40 -19.42 4.35
C PHE A 744 10.19 -18.12 4.14
N ASP A 745 11.50 -18.20 4.31
CA ASP A 745 12.42 -17.10 4.61
C ASP A 745 13.14 -16.48 3.40
N SER A 746 13.20 -17.19 2.27
CA SER A 746 13.75 -16.65 1.02
C SER A 746 12.98 -17.13 -0.21
N ALA A 747 12.93 -16.27 -1.24
CA ALA A 747 12.15 -16.44 -2.47
C ALA A 747 12.75 -17.49 -3.43
N GLU A 748 12.82 -18.74 -2.97
CA GLU A 748 13.43 -19.89 -3.62
C GLU A 748 12.47 -21.08 -3.65
N ALA A 749 12.39 -21.80 -4.78
CA ALA A 749 11.50 -22.96 -4.92
C ALA A 749 11.78 -24.06 -3.88
N GLY A 750 13.05 -24.24 -3.47
CA GLY A 750 13.42 -25.20 -2.41
C GLY A 750 12.83 -24.86 -1.03
N LYS A 751 12.75 -23.58 -0.67
CA LYS A 751 12.14 -23.12 0.59
C LYS A 751 10.63 -23.21 0.55
N LEU A 752 10.02 -22.84 -0.59
CA LEU A 752 8.60 -23.05 -0.89
C LEU A 752 8.20 -24.52 -0.74
N ILE A 753 8.98 -25.43 -1.35
CA ILE A 753 8.81 -26.89 -1.25
C ILE A 753 8.90 -27.37 0.21
N HIS A 754 9.86 -26.87 0.99
CA HIS A 754 10.01 -27.26 2.40
C HIS A 754 8.82 -26.85 3.27
N ALA A 755 8.39 -25.59 3.19
CA ALA A 755 7.23 -25.10 3.95
C ALA A 755 5.93 -25.79 3.53
N LEU A 756 5.72 -26.00 2.22
CA LEU A 756 4.57 -26.73 1.69
C LEU A 756 4.61 -28.22 2.10
N GLY A 757 5.79 -28.84 2.14
CA GLY A 757 5.98 -30.21 2.62
C GLY A 757 5.53 -30.40 4.07
N ASN A 758 5.92 -29.47 4.96
CA ASN A 758 5.48 -29.49 6.35
C ASN A 758 3.98 -29.22 6.49
N CYS A 759 3.43 -28.29 5.70
CA CYS A 759 1.98 -28.04 5.64
C CYS A 759 1.18 -29.28 5.20
N LEU A 760 1.65 -29.99 4.17
CA LEU A 760 1.05 -31.23 3.68
C LEU A 760 1.19 -32.39 4.68
N LEU A 761 2.27 -32.44 5.45
CA LEU A 761 2.45 -33.39 6.55
C LEU A 761 1.43 -33.12 7.67
N THR A 762 1.27 -31.87 8.10
CA THR A 762 0.26 -31.46 9.09
C THR A 762 -1.15 -31.83 8.62
N TYR A 763 -1.51 -31.47 7.39
CA TYR A 763 -2.82 -31.82 6.82
C TYR A 763 -3.07 -33.35 6.79
N ARG A 764 -2.05 -34.18 6.49
CA ARG A 764 -2.22 -35.63 6.35
C ARG A 764 -2.27 -36.36 7.69
N GLU A 765 -1.34 -36.04 8.60
CA GLU A 765 -1.11 -36.83 9.82
C GLU A 765 -1.67 -36.18 11.11
N TYR A 766 -1.81 -34.84 11.15
CA TYR A 766 -2.09 -34.07 12.37
C TYR A 766 -3.42 -33.30 12.24
N LYS A 767 -4.53 -34.05 12.15
CA LYS A 767 -5.87 -33.48 11.90
C LYS A 767 -6.36 -32.52 12.99
N GLU A 768 -6.03 -32.78 14.26
CA GLU A 768 -6.39 -31.90 15.38
C GLU A 768 -5.64 -30.55 15.30
N SER A 769 -4.32 -30.58 15.06
CA SER A 769 -3.49 -29.41 14.78
C SER A 769 -3.98 -28.61 13.56
N TRP A 770 -4.45 -29.31 12.53
CA TRP A 770 -5.03 -28.70 11.33
C TRP A 770 -6.33 -27.96 11.65
N GLU A 771 -7.28 -28.59 12.35
CA GLU A 771 -8.51 -27.92 12.78
C GLU A 771 -8.19 -26.73 13.70
N GLY A 772 -7.21 -26.89 14.60
CA GLY A 772 -6.68 -25.80 15.43
C GLY A 772 -6.18 -24.61 14.61
N LEU A 773 -5.39 -24.86 13.55
CA LEU A 773 -4.95 -23.82 12.61
C LEU A 773 -6.13 -23.10 11.94
N GLN A 774 -7.12 -23.85 11.44
CA GLN A 774 -8.28 -23.27 10.77
C GLN A 774 -9.12 -22.41 11.72
N ARG A 775 -9.37 -22.91 12.93
CA ARG A 775 -10.10 -22.17 13.98
C ARG A 775 -9.34 -20.92 14.41
N ARG A 776 -8.04 -21.00 14.69
CA ARG A 776 -7.20 -19.84 15.04
C ARG A 776 -7.26 -18.76 13.96
N GLY A 777 -7.20 -19.14 12.69
CA GLY A 777 -7.37 -18.22 11.54
C GLY A 777 -8.74 -17.53 11.50
N MET A 778 -9.83 -18.29 11.60
CA MET A 778 -11.20 -17.75 11.55
C MET A 778 -11.60 -16.92 12.78
N THR A 779 -10.87 -17.07 13.90
CA THR A 779 -11.08 -16.26 15.13
C THR A 779 -10.24 -14.98 15.20
N GLN A 780 -9.45 -14.65 14.16
CA GLN A 780 -8.73 -13.38 14.13
C GLN A 780 -9.70 -12.23 13.83
N ASP A 781 -9.61 -11.14 14.59
CA ASP A 781 -10.20 -9.87 14.18
C ASP A 781 -9.37 -9.26 13.05
N LEU A 782 -9.84 -9.48 11.83
CA LEU A 782 -9.28 -8.94 10.59
C LEU A 782 -10.10 -7.74 10.07
N SER A 783 -10.97 -7.15 10.91
CA SER A 783 -11.89 -6.08 10.52
C SER A 783 -11.19 -4.76 10.21
N TRP A 784 -11.90 -3.87 9.52
CA TRP A 784 -11.46 -2.50 9.32
C TRP A 784 -11.55 -1.62 10.58
N ASP A 785 -12.27 -2.01 11.62
CA ASP A 785 -12.47 -1.18 12.82
C ASP A 785 -11.22 -1.16 13.73
N ASN A 786 -10.54 -2.31 13.85
CA ASN A 786 -9.23 -2.45 14.48
C ASN A 786 -8.11 -1.73 13.70
N ALA A 787 -8.18 -1.74 12.37
CA ALA A 787 -7.32 -0.90 11.53
C ALA A 787 -7.63 0.59 11.77
N ALA A 788 -8.90 1.00 11.75
CA ALA A 788 -9.33 2.39 11.91
C ALA A 788 -8.89 3.02 13.23
N GLU A 789 -8.86 2.26 14.33
CA GLU A 789 -8.29 2.71 15.61
C GLU A 789 -6.81 3.11 15.49
N LYS A 790 -6.00 2.29 14.81
CA LYS A 790 -4.58 2.58 14.57
C LYS A 790 -4.37 3.77 13.63
N TYR A 791 -5.30 3.99 12.68
CA TYR A 791 -5.33 5.21 11.87
C TYR A 791 -5.72 6.44 12.70
N GLU A 792 -6.70 6.32 13.61
CA GLU A 792 -7.11 7.39 14.55
C GLU A 792 -5.93 7.85 15.41
N GLU A 793 -5.16 6.93 16.01
CA GLU A 793 -3.94 7.25 16.75
C GLU A 793 -2.98 8.16 15.95
N VAL A 794 -2.86 7.93 14.63
CA VAL A 794 -1.94 8.67 13.76
C VAL A 794 -2.53 10.00 13.29
N LEU A 795 -3.85 10.11 13.11
CA LEU A 795 -4.54 11.38 12.88
C LEU A 795 -4.42 12.29 14.11
N VAL A 796 -4.60 11.73 15.31
CA VAL A 796 -4.39 12.39 16.61
C VAL A 796 -2.91 12.79 16.78
N ALA A 797 -1.97 11.90 16.44
CA ALA A 797 -0.54 12.22 16.49
C ALA A 797 -0.17 13.36 15.52
N ALA A 798 -0.75 13.40 14.31
CA ALA A 798 -0.56 14.49 13.36
C ALA A 798 -1.13 15.83 13.86
N LYS A 799 -2.26 15.81 14.58
CA LYS A 799 -2.90 17.00 15.15
C LYS A 799 -2.03 17.68 16.22
N TYR A 800 -1.38 16.89 17.08
CA TYR A 800 -0.64 17.40 18.24
C TYR A 800 0.89 17.41 18.10
N HIS A 801 1.47 16.68 17.14
CA HIS A 801 2.92 16.57 16.94
C HIS A 801 3.28 16.70 15.45
N TRP A 802 3.70 17.90 15.03
CA TRP A 802 3.97 18.33 13.66
C TRP A 802 5.00 19.47 13.65
#